data_AF-A0A9E2AY34-F1
#
_entry.id   AF-A0A9E2AY34-F1
#
_cell.length_a   1.000
_cell.length_b   1.000
_cell.length_c   1.000
_cell.angle_alpha   90.00
_cell.angle_beta   90.00
_cell.angle_gamma   90.00
#
_symmetry.space_group_name_H-M   'P 1'
#
loop_
_entity.id
_entity.type
_entity.pdbx_description
1 polymer ?
#
loop_
_entity_poly.entity_id
_entity_poly.type
_entity_poly.pdbx_seq_one_letter_code
_entity_poly.pdbx_strand_id
1 'polypeptide(L)'
;NVPSLELKKELPSSLSEQIISGILKENMGFNGLVFTDALNMKGVTNHGKDGDVELAAFMAGNDMLLMPTEVAKAKEKLLNAYKKGRITEKRLSNSVKNILLAKYKVGLNNYKPIAINNLYEDLNSFQSDLVYENAIENAITVVKNKFYLLGIKKLENKKIAYVKFGDDNSQPFITELNKYAKVTQVNGKDIATIKNKLKDFNLVIIGHHKSNESPWKPYKFSKKELSWLEELAKERSSNLILSVFAKPYALLDIDSFENIDGVIVSYQNSAIAQQKTAQLIFGAIDAKGVLPVSAHADFQVKTGVQISALKRLGYSIPERVGFSSKKLAVVDTLVKDGLDSLMYPGAQVLIARRGKVIYNKGFGRPTYTSEEKVTPEHIYDLASITKILATLPVIMKMEELGKIALNDTFQELIPEYSETALKNVTVLKALSHYGRLPAWIAFYVSTLDKKRKPSSEFYRDKPLEGFSIKVSDNLFLTDAYKDSIYDRIGRQELKSNRYRYSDVAYYVLKKYIEKTYKEPLDKLAEDFLYKPLGAFQTSYNPLEKFPKNMIVPSEEDKYYRYQTVQGYVHDMGAAMQGGVGGHAGLFSNANDVAKIMQMYLQGGEYGGSSFLDARTIKKFNTCYFCDKNVRRGVGFDKPQLKHKGPTCGCVSRKSFGHSGFTGTYTWADPEEELVYVFLSNRTYPSSSNTLLVKSGLRTRIQQAIYDAIVN
;
A
#
# COMPACT_ATOMS: atom_id res chain seq x y z
N ASN A 1 17.89 40.59 16.23
CA ASN A 1 17.60 42.00 16.54
C ASN A 1 16.24 42.34 15.99
N VAL A 2 15.36 42.91 16.81
CA VAL A 2 14.08 43.47 16.37
C VAL A 2 14.29 44.98 16.36
N PRO A 3 14.91 45.55 15.32
CA PRO A 3 15.37 46.94 15.34
C PRO A 3 14.20 47.93 15.39
N SER A 4 12.98 47.47 15.10
CA SER A 4 11.76 48.25 15.22
C SER A 4 11.28 48.47 16.67
N LEU A 5 11.77 47.68 17.63
CA LEU A 5 11.35 47.75 19.04
C LEU A 5 12.47 48.23 19.98
N GLU A 6 13.70 48.33 19.48
CA GLU A 6 14.86 48.83 20.22
C GLU A 6 15.54 49.93 19.42
N LEU A 7 15.65 51.12 20.03
CA LEU A 7 16.22 52.31 19.40
C LEU A 7 17.75 52.24 19.31
N LYS A 8 18.41 51.54 20.25
CA LYS A 8 19.86 51.32 20.24
C LYS A 8 20.22 50.26 19.22
N LYS A 9 20.82 50.72 18.11
CA LYS A 9 21.35 49.84 17.07
C LYS A 9 22.25 48.76 17.68
N GLU A 10 22.05 47.52 17.24
CA GLU A 10 22.82 46.34 17.66
C GLU A 10 22.68 45.93 19.13
N LEU A 11 21.83 46.57 19.94
CA LEU A 11 21.57 46.08 21.29
C LEU A 11 20.68 44.80 21.24
N PRO A 12 21.12 43.67 21.81
CA PRO A 12 20.31 42.46 21.85
C PRO A 12 19.08 42.65 22.75
N SER A 13 17.95 42.04 22.38
CA SER A 13 16.70 42.13 23.16
C SER A 13 16.86 41.70 24.61
N SER A 14 17.74 40.72 24.90
CA SER A 14 18.03 40.28 26.27
C SER A 14 18.65 41.36 27.16
N LEU A 15 19.22 42.42 26.57
CA LEU A 15 19.85 43.54 27.28
C LEU A 15 19.01 44.84 27.19
N SER A 16 17.86 44.78 26.52
CA SER A 16 17.00 45.93 26.25
C SER A 16 15.98 46.12 27.36
N GLU A 17 16.15 47.17 28.16
CA GLU A 17 15.14 47.57 29.15
C GLU A 17 13.84 48.02 28.48
N GLN A 18 13.94 48.67 27.31
CA GLN A 18 12.79 49.10 26.53
C GLN A 18 11.91 47.92 26.11
N ILE A 19 12.52 46.84 25.59
CA ILE A 19 11.78 45.65 25.16
C ILE A 19 11.25 44.89 26.38
N ILE A 20 12.10 44.63 27.37
CA ILE A 20 11.78 43.70 28.45
C ILE A 20 10.92 44.36 29.54
N SER A 21 11.32 45.53 30.05
CA SER A 21 10.56 46.22 31.10
C SER A 21 9.45 47.07 30.48
N GLY A 22 9.78 47.93 29.51
CA GLY A 22 8.81 48.86 28.93
C GLY A 22 7.70 48.16 28.12
N ILE A 23 8.06 47.37 27.11
CA ILE A 23 7.05 46.74 26.24
C ILE A 23 6.44 45.51 26.92
N LEU A 24 7.26 44.52 27.30
CA LEU A 24 6.74 43.24 27.80
C LEU A 24 6.09 43.36 29.18
N LYS A 25 6.75 43.99 30.17
CA LYS A 25 6.21 44.05 31.54
C LYS A 25 5.18 45.18 31.72
N GLU A 26 5.49 46.40 31.29
CA GLU A 26 4.62 47.56 31.51
C GLU A 26 3.47 47.62 30.50
N ASN A 27 3.76 47.71 29.19
CA ASN A 27 2.71 47.89 28.18
C ASN A 27 1.83 46.64 27.99
N MET A 28 2.42 45.45 27.95
CA MET A 28 1.69 44.18 27.79
C MET A 28 1.20 43.60 29.13
N GLY A 29 1.65 44.14 30.27
CA GLY A 29 1.24 43.67 31.60
C GLY A 29 1.72 42.25 31.94
N PHE A 30 2.84 41.79 31.37
CA PHE A 30 3.34 40.43 31.59
C PHE A 30 3.88 40.24 33.02
N ASN A 31 3.18 39.43 33.81
CA ASN A 31 3.51 39.12 35.20
C ASN A 31 4.19 37.74 35.37
N GLY A 32 4.65 37.13 34.28
CA GLY A 32 5.30 35.83 34.30
C GLY A 32 6.81 35.92 34.55
N LEU A 33 7.49 34.80 34.35
CA LEU A 33 8.94 34.67 34.51
C LEU A 33 9.65 34.98 33.19
N VAL A 34 10.56 35.94 33.18
CA VAL A 34 11.33 36.32 31.97
C VAL A 34 12.72 35.69 32.00
N PHE A 35 13.06 34.95 30.94
CA PHE A 35 14.36 34.32 30.75
C PHE A 35 15.14 35.03 29.65
N THR A 36 16.45 35.12 29.84
CA THR A 36 17.34 35.32 28.70
C THR A 36 17.45 34.02 27.90
N ASP A 37 17.77 34.12 26.60
CA ASP A 37 18.43 33.02 25.89
C ASP A 37 19.88 32.85 26.41
N ALA A 38 20.63 31.90 25.87
CA ALA A 38 22.00 31.59 26.27
C ALA A 38 22.93 32.81 26.12
N LEU A 39 23.39 33.36 27.26
CA LEU A 39 24.20 34.58 27.30
C LEU A 39 25.65 34.38 26.84
N ASN A 40 26.10 33.13 26.73
CA ASN A 40 27.38 32.78 26.11
C ASN A 40 27.33 32.79 24.56
N MET A 41 26.20 33.12 23.93
CA MET A 41 26.11 33.25 22.48
C MET A 41 26.82 34.52 21.98
N LYS A 42 27.51 34.40 20.84
CA LYS A 42 28.28 35.50 20.20
C LYS A 42 27.48 36.80 20.00
N GLY A 43 26.17 36.69 19.78
CA GLY A 43 25.28 37.84 19.60
C GLY A 43 25.11 38.72 20.83
N VAL A 44 25.53 38.26 22.02
CA VAL A 44 25.41 39.00 23.29
C VAL A 44 26.77 39.21 23.96
N THR A 45 27.69 38.24 23.87
CA THR A 45 29.00 38.30 24.54
C THR A 45 29.89 39.47 24.10
N ASN A 46 29.63 40.08 22.95
CA ASN A 46 30.38 41.25 22.48
C ASN A 46 30.02 42.56 23.21
N HIS A 47 28.98 42.56 24.05
CA HIS A 47 28.47 43.75 24.72
C HIS A 47 28.97 43.93 26.17
N GLY A 48 29.86 43.07 26.64
CA GLY A 48 30.45 43.18 27.97
C GLY A 48 31.34 41.99 28.32
N LYS A 49 32.20 42.14 29.32
CA LYS A 49 33.05 41.07 29.86
C LYS A 49 32.76 40.87 31.34
N ASP A 50 33.25 39.77 31.91
CA ASP A 50 33.32 39.57 33.35
C ASP A 50 32.02 39.89 34.10
N GLY A 51 30.88 39.37 33.64
CA GLY A 51 29.58 39.57 34.29
C GLY A 51 28.78 40.81 33.86
N ASP A 52 29.30 41.68 32.98
CA ASP A 52 28.59 42.89 32.52
C ASP A 52 27.30 42.57 31.79
N VAL A 53 27.34 41.55 30.94
CA VAL A 53 26.20 41.10 30.14
C VAL A 53 25.08 40.62 31.05
N GLU A 54 25.42 39.82 32.05
CA GLU A 54 24.48 39.27 33.04
C GLU A 54 23.86 40.36 33.90
N LEU A 55 24.67 41.32 34.38
CA LEU A 55 24.16 42.47 35.12
C LEU A 55 23.24 43.31 34.23
N ALA A 56 23.63 43.62 32.99
CA ALA A 56 22.81 44.39 32.06
C ALA A 56 21.48 43.67 31.74
N ALA A 57 21.52 42.35 31.51
CA ALA A 57 20.31 41.55 31.30
C ALA A 57 19.38 41.57 32.51
N PHE A 58 19.93 41.45 33.73
CA PHE A 58 19.14 41.55 34.95
C PHE A 58 18.52 42.94 35.10
N MET A 59 19.30 44.00 34.87
CA MET A 59 18.82 45.38 34.93
C MET A 59 17.72 45.66 33.88
N ALA A 60 17.85 45.10 32.68
CA ALA A 60 16.83 45.20 31.63
C ALA A 60 15.47 44.62 32.03
N GLY A 61 15.42 43.76 33.05
CA GLY A 61 14.18 43.20 33.58
C GLY A 61 14.08 41.67 33.53
N ASN A 62 15.14 40.96 33.09
CA ASN A 62 15.14 39.50 33.09
C ASN A 62 15.16 38.94 34.53
N ASP A 63 14.46 37.83 34.74
CA ASP A 63 14.35 37.17 36.04
C ASP A 63 15.33 36.01 36.17
N MET A 64 15.61 35.30 35.08
CA MET A 64 16.55 34.18 35.04
C MET A 64 17.53 34.33 33.87
N LEU A 65 18.82 34.19 34.19
CA LEU A 65 19.93 34.38 33.25
C LEU A 65 20.46 33.01 32.81
N LEU A 66 20.29 32.66 31.55
CA LEU A 66 20.59 31.34 31.00
C LEU A 66 22.02 31.29 30.45
N MET A 67 22.77 30.25 30.84
CA MET A 67 24.15 29.99 30.37
C MET A 67 25.07 31.23 30.38
N PRO A 68 25.26 31.89 31.54
CA PRO A 68 26.22 32.99 31.65
C PRO A 68 27.63 32.51 31.32
N THR A 69 28.46 33.41 30.78
CA THR A 69 29.81 33.02 30.31
C THR A 69 30.71 32.65 31.49
N GLU A 70 30.64 33.43 32.57
CA GLU A 70 31.44 33.27 33.79
C GLU A 70 30.54 33.41 35.02
N VAL A 71 29.93 32.29 35.46
CA VAL A 71 28.93 32.28 36.56
C VAL A 71 29.43 32.98 37.82
N ALA A 72 30.68 32.73 38.23
CA ALA A 72 31.25 33.29 39.45
C ALA A 72 31.38 34.82 39.39
N LYS A 73 31.90 35.34 38.27
CA LYS A 73 32.07 36.79 38.05
C LYS A 73 30.71 37.49 37.91
N ALA A 74 29.76 36.89 37.20
CA ALA A 74 28.38 37.39 37.10
C ALA A 74 27.72 37.52 38.48
N LYS A 75 27.86 36.48 39.32
CA LYS A 75 27.37 36.50 40.71
C LYS A 75 28.03 37.61 41.52
N GLU A 76 29.35 37.74 41.46
CA GLU A 76 30.09 38.79 42.17
C GLU A 76 29.60 40.18 41.75
N LYS A 77 29.41 40.40 40.45
CA LYS A 77 28.97 41.69 39.90
C LYS A 77 27.55 42.05 40.29
N LEU A 78 26.62 41.08 40.27
CA LEU A 78 25.25 41.27 40.75
C LEU A 78 25.23 41.59 42.26
N LEU A 79 26.00 40.86 43.08
CA LEU A 79 26.12 41.13 44.51
C LEU A 79 26.69 42.51 44.79
N ASN A 80 27.72 42.91 44.06
CA ASN A 80 28.32 44.24 44.18
C ASN A 80 27.33 45.34 43.75
N ALA A 81 26.57 45.13 42.67
CA ALA A 81 25.53 46.07 42.24
C ALA A 81 24.40 46.20 43.27
N TYR A 82 23.99 45.10 43.91
CA TYR A 82 23.02 45.12 45.01
C TYR A 82 23.56 45.85 46.24
N LYS A 83 24.76 45.51 46.72
CA LYS A 83 25.40 46.18 47.88
C LYS A 83 25.57 47.70 47.69
N LYS A 84 25.80 48.13 46.43
CA LYS A 84 25.91 49.55 46.06
C LYS A 84 24.55 50.23 45.82
N GLY A 85 23.44 49.54 46.02
CA GLY A 85 22.08 50.08 45.83
C GLY A 85 21.63 50.21 44.37
N ARG A 86 22.44 49.76 43.40
CA ARG A 86 22.08 49.79 41.97
C ARG A 86 20.98 48.78 41.63
N ILE A 87 20.96 47.63 42.32
CA ILE A 87 19.83 46.69 42.31
C ILE A 87 19.04 46.91 43.60
N THR A 88 17.74 47.23 43.47
CA THR A 88 16.86 47.40 44.63
C THR A 88 16.36 46.06 45.18
N GLU A 89 16.08 46.00 46.48
CA GLU A 89 15.45 44.82 47.12
C GLU A 89 14.14 44.44 46.44
N LYS A 90 13.32 45.43 46.07
CA LYS A 90 12.07 45.22 45.33
C LYS A 90 12.32 44.55 43.97
N ARG A 91 13.33 45.00 43.21
CA ARG A 91 13.67 44.40 41.91
C ARG A 91 14.14 42.96 42.05
N LEU A 92 15.00 42.67 43.03
CA LEU A 92 15.51 41.32 43.31
C LEU A 92 14.42 40.38 43.81
N SER A 93 13.68 40.79 44.84
CA SER A 93 12.58 40.00 45.43
C SER A 93 11.49 39.69 44.41
N ASN A 94 11.19 40.60 43.48
CA ASN A 94 10.25 40.33 42.39
C ASN A 94 10.71 39.16 41.50
N SER A 95 11.99 39.11 41.07
CA SER A 95 12.49 37.97 40.29
C SER A 95 12.47 36.67 41.07
N VAL A 96 12.94 36.70 42.33
CA VAL A 96 12.93 35.52 43.20
C VAL A 96 11.50 35.01 43.39
N LYS A 97 10.54 35.92 43.67
CA LYS A 97 9.12 35.58 43.80
C LYS A 97 8.58 34.95 42.51
N ASN A 98 8.89 35.49 41.33
CA ASN A 98 8.47 34.90 40.06
C ASN A 98 9.02 33.49 39.85
N ILE A 99 10.29 33.24 40.20
CA ILE A 99 10.91 31.91 40.12
C ILE A 99 10.22 30.94 41.08
N LEU A 100 10.01 31.35 42.34
CA LEU A 100 9.36 30.52 43.35
C LEU A 100 7.89 30.25 42.99
N LEU A 101 7.18 31.25 42.47
CA LEU A 101 5.80 31.11 42.00
C LEU A 101 5.72 30.14 40.82
N ALA A 102 6.67 30.16 39.89
CA ALA A 102 6.74 29.20 38.80
C ALA A 102 6.91 27.76 39.33
N LYS A 103 7.85 27.55 40.27
CA LYS A 103 8.06 26.25 40.93
C LYS A 103 6.81 25.76 41.68
N TYR A 104 6.13 26.67 42.38
CA TYR A 104 4.88 26.37 43.08
C TYR A 104 3.75 25.98 42.10
N LYS A 105 3.59 26.72 40.99
CA LYS A 105 2.55 26.47 39.98
C LYS A 105 2.67 25.09 39.33
N VAL A 106 3.89 24.57 39.12
CA VAL A 106 4.11 23.22 38.58
C VAL A 106 4.13 22.13 39.66
N GLY A 107 3.78 22.47 40.91
CA GLY A 107 3.67 21.52 42.02
C GLY A 107 5.00 21.05 42.61
N LEU A 108 6.14 21.68 42.28
CA LEU A 108 7.45 21.29 42.81
C LEU A 108 7.62 21.56 44.31
N ASN A 109 6.68 22.29 44.92
CA ASN A 109 6.56 22.41 46.37
C ASN A 109 6.09 21.11 47.04
N ASN A 110 5.56 20.16 46.27
CA ASN A 110 5.18 18.82 46.72
C ASN A 110 5.98 17.78 45.93
N TYR A 111 7.22 17.55 46.34
CA TYR A 111 8.13 16.66 45.60
C TYR A 111 7.53 15.26 45.40
N LYS A 112 7.52 14.80 44.14
CA LYS A 112 7.22 13.43 43.75
C LYS A 112 8.33 12.92 42.83
N PRO A 113 8.99 11.79 43.14
CA PRO A 113 9.96 11.17 42.23
C PRO A 113 9.33 10.86 40.86
N ILE A 114 10.12 10.99 39.79
CA ILE A 114 9.68 10.62 38.44
C ILE A 114 9.60 9.09 38.35
N ALA A 115 8.48 8.56 37.87
CA ALA A 115 8.35 7.15 37.55
C ALA A 115 9.16 6.85 36.27
N ILE A 116 10.15 5.97 36.39
CA ILE A 116 11.04 5.59 35.27
C ILE A 116 10.71 4.22 34.68
N ASN A 117 9.81 3.47 35.32
CA ASN A 117 9.32 2.20 34.80
C ASN A 117 8.54 2.44 33.51
N ASN A 118 8.85 1.69 32.43
CA ASN A 118 8.23 1.82 31.09
C ASN A 118 8.38 3.20 30.42
N LEU A 119 9.36 4.00 30.83
CA LEU A 119 9.54 5.37 30.30
C LEU A 119 9.65 5.42 28.77
N TYR A 120 10.32 4.44 28.15
CA TYR A 120 10.47 4.41 26.69
C TYR A 120 9.13 4.21 25.99
N GLU A 121 8.33 3.26 26.45
CA GLU A 121 7.00 2.94 25.91
C GLU A 121 6.00 4.07 26.15
N ASP A 122 6.07 4.73 27.30
CA ASP A 122 5.20 5.87 27.64
C ASP A 122 5.50 7.08 26.74
N LEU A 123 6.77 7.32 26.41
CA LEU A 123 7.19 8.40 25.51
C LEU A 123 6.94 8.06 24.02
N ASN A 124 6.96 6.77 23.65
CA ASN A 124 6.79 6.27 22.29
C ASN A 124 5.49 5.46 22.14
N SER A 125 4.41 6.00 22.69
CA SER A 125 3.10 5.35 22.63
C SER A 125 2.54 5.27 21.21
N PHE A 126 1.69 4.28 20.92
CA PHE A 126 0.99 4.18 19.63
C PHE A 126 0.06 5.37 19.38
N GLN A 127 -0.43 6.05 20.43
CA GLN A 127 -1.18 7.29 20.30
C GLN A 127 -0.30 8.41 19.73
N SER A 128 0.98 8.46 20.11
CA SER A 128 1.95 9.39 19.53
C SER A 128 2.15 9.14 18.04
N ASP A 129 2.30 7.87 17.64
CA ASP A 129 2.42 7.48 16.22
C ASP A 129 1.18 7.85 15.41
N LEU A 130 -0.01 7.63 15.99
CA LEU A 130 -1.29 8.00 15.38
C LEU A 130 -1.38 9.50 15.13
N VAL A 131 -1.00 10.32 16.11
CA VAL A 131 -1.00 11.78 15.99
C VAL A 131 0.06 12.23 14.98
N TYR A 132 1.25 11.65 15.02
CA TYR A 132 2.34 11.99 14.10
C TYR A 132 1.96 11.69 12.64
N GLU A 133 1.46 10.48 12.35
CA GLU A 133 1.01 10.10 11.01
C GLU A 133 -0.12 11.02 10.52
N ASN A 134 -1.10 11.32 11.37
CA ASN A 134 -2.16 12.29 11.05
C ASN A 134 -1.62 13.68 10.75
N ALA A 135 -0.70 14.18 11.57
CA ALA A 135 -0.12 15.51 11.40
C ALA A 135 0.63 15.61 10.07
N ILE A 136 1.45 14.61 9.73
CA ILE A 136 2.16 14.56 8.45
C ILE A 136 1.20 14.47 7.27
N GLU A 137 0.22 13.57 7.32
CA GLU A 137 -0.79 13.39 6.26
C GLU A 137 -1.53 14.70 5.95
N ASN A 138 -1.91 15.46 6.98
CA ASN A 138 -2.60 16.75 6.82
C ASN A 138 -1.65 17.92 6.53
N ALA A 139 -0.37 17.82 6.87
CA ALA A 139 0.61 18.87 6.61
C ALA A 139 1.03 18.91 5.14
N ILE A 140 1.19 17.75 4.48
CA ILE A 140 1.64 17.68 3.07
C ILE A 140 0.78 18.62 2.22
N THR A 141 1.46 19.53 1.52
CA THR A 141 0.82 20.65 0.85
C THR A 141 1.07 20.56 -0.64
N VAL A 142 0.00 20.45 -1.42
CA VAL A 142 0.07 20.60 -2.88
C VAL A 142 -0.01 22.10 -3.18
N VAL A 143 1.01 22.66 -3.82
CA VAL A 143 1.02 24.10 -4.16
C VAL A 143 0.70 24.36 -5.63
N LYS A 144 0.81 23.32 -6.47
CA LYS A 144 0.44 23.36 -7.88
C LYS A 144 -0.09 22.00 -8.35
N ASN A 145 -1.19 22.01 -9.10
CA ASN A 145 -1.78 20.81 -9.70
C ASN A 145 -2.44 21.13 -11.05
N LYS A 146 -1.63 21.34 -12.08
CA LYS A 146 -2.09 21.63 -13.44
C LYS A 146 -2.81 20.40 -14.02
N PHE A 147 -3.90 20.62 -14.75
CA PHE A 147 -4.71 19.58 -15.40
C PHE A 147 -5.24 18.47 -14.48
N TYR A 148 -5.35 18.73 -13.17
CA TYR A 148 -5.76 17.72 -12.18
C TYR A 148 -4.88 16.45 -12.24
N LEU A 149 -3.57 16.63 -12.42
CA LEU A 149 -2.61 15.54 -12.61
C LEU A 149 -2.44 14.66 -11.35
N LEU A 150 -2.40 15.27 -10.17
CA LEU A 150 -2.32 14.57 -8.88
C LEU A 150 -3.66 13.91 -8.53
N GLY A 151 -3.59 12.76 -7.85
CA GLY A 151 -4.70 11.81 -7.87
C GLY A 151 -4.73 11.08 -9.21
N ILE A 152 -3.63 10.41 -9.57
CA ILE A 152 -3.45 9.83 -10.91
C ILE A 152 -4.55 8.81 -11.21
N LYS A 153 -5.34 9.13 -12.25
CA LYS A 153 -6.33 8.25 -12.88
C LYS A 153 -5.77 7.63 -14.16
N LYS A 154 -6.49 6.64 -14.69
CA LYS A 154 -6.17 5.96 -15.96
C LYS A 154 -4.73 5.43 -15.99
N LEU A 155 -4.37 4.60 -15.00
CA LEU A 155 -3.02 4.08 -14.82
C LEU A 155 -2.54 3.27 -16.03
N GLU A 156 -3.46 2.65 -16.76
CA GLU A 156 -3.22 1.94 -18.01
C GLU A 156 -2.55 2.81 -19.08
N ASN A 157 -2.72 4.13 -19.02
CA ASN A 157 -2.14 5.09 -19.95
C ASN A 157 -0.85 5.74 -19.43
N LYS A 158 -0.34 5.33 -18.25
CA LYS A 158 0.80 5.98 -17.60
C LYS A 158 2.03 5.08 -17.65
N LYS A 159 3.11 5.63 -18.19
CA LYS A 159 4.48 5.10 -18.05
C LYS A 159 5.23 6.06 -17.15
N ILE A 160 5.50 5.62 -15.92
CA ILE A 160 5.95 6.49 -14.84
C ILE A 160 7.44 6.26 -14.56
N ALA A 161 8.22 7.34 -14.67
CA ALA A 161 9.61 7.36 -14.23
C ALA A 161 9.75 8.16 -12.93
N TYR A 162 10.73 7.77 -12.11
CA TYR A 162 11.14 8.50 -10.93
C TYR A 162 12.61 8.94 -11.05
N VAL A 163 12.89 10.21 -10.78
CA VAL A 163 14.25 10.75 -10.73
C VAL A 163 14.52 11.27 -9.34
N LYS A 164 15.59 10.78 -8.72
CA LYS A 164 16.02 11.20 -7.37
C LYS A 164 16.89 12.45 -7.46
N PHE A 165 16.49 13.50 -6.76
CA PHE A 165 17.33 14.64 -6.39
C PHE A 165 17.64 14.60 -4.88
N GLY A 166 18.68 15.30 -4.49
CA GLY A 166 19.19 15.35 -3.13
C GLY A 166 20.09 14.16 -2.76
N ASP A 167 20.65 14.24 -1.56
CA ASP A 167 21.68 13.35 -1.03
C ASP A 167 21.15 12.35 0.01
N ASP A 168 19.88 12.44 0.39
CA ASP A 168 19.31 11.60 1.44
C ASP A 168 18.47 10.43 0.89
N ASN A 169 17.98 9.55 1.77
CA ASN A 169 17.24 8.36 1.44
C ASN A 169 15.89 8.67 0.78
N SER A 170 15.59 7.99 -0.34
CA SER A 170 14.34 8.05 -1.09
C SER A 170 13.62 6.70 -1.19
N GLN A 171 14.20 5.64 -0.61
CA GLN A 171 13.68 4.28 -0.76
C GLN A 171 12.23 4.14 -0.26
N PRO A 172 11.84 4.71 0.90
CA PRO A 172 10.44 4.68 1.34
C PRO A 172 9.47 5.26 0.30
N PHE A 173 9.86 6.34 -0.39
CA PHE A 173 9.02 6.95 -1.43
C PHE A 173 8.86 6.01 -2.64
N ILE A 174 9.96 5.48 -3.17
CA ILE A 174 9.94 4.60 -4.36
C ILE A 174 9.19 3.30 -4.08
N THR A 175 9.43 2.70 -2.92
CA THR A 175 8.73 1.49 -2.48
C THR A 175 7.22 1.76 -2.39
N GLU A 176 6.80 2.89 -1.84
CA GLU A 176 5.38 3.24 -1.74
C GLU A 176 4.75 3.55 -3.11
N LEU A 177 5.44 4.27 -4.00
CA LEU A 177 4.97 4.52 -5.37
C LEU A 177 4.71 3.20 -6.12
N ASN A 178 5.62 2.22 -5.97
CA ASN A 178 5.50 0.90 -6.59
C ASN A 178 4.37 0.04 -6.01
N LYS A 179 3.67 0.46 -4.95
CA LYS A 179 2.44 -0.20 -4.52
C LYS A 179 1.26 0.09 -5.45
N TYR A 180 1.30 1.18 -6.22
CA TYR A 180 0.18 1.65 -7.05
C TYR A 180 0.36 1.38 -8.54
N ALA A 181 1.57 1.57 -9.07
CA ALA A 181 1.91 1.35 -10.47
C ALA A 181 3.39 1.01 -10.60
N LYS A 182 3.81 0.44 -11.73
CA LYS A 182 5.23 0.24 -12.02
C LYS A 182 5.92 1.59 -12.21
N VAL A 183 6.78 1.97 -11.26
CA VAL A 183 7.57 3.20 -11.33
C VAL A 183 9.03 2.86 -11.50
N THR A 184 9.60 3.24 -12.65
CA THR A 184 11.00 2.96 -12.97
C THR A 184 11.89 4.09 -12.48
N GLN A 185 12.80 3.79 -11.54
CA GLN A 185 13.82 4.76 -11.14
C GLN A 185 14.83 4.93 -12.27
N VAL A 186 15.02 6.18 -12.70
CA VAL A 186 15.99 6.57 -13.72
C VAL A 186 17.15 7.29 -13.05
N ASN A 187 18.35 6.76 -13.27
CA ASN A 187 19.60 7.32 -12.79
C ASN A 187 20.52 7.68 -13.98
N GLY A 188 21.30 8.75 -13.86
CA GLY A 188 22.26 9.19 -14.87
C GLY A 188 23.35 10.09 -14.28
N LYS A 189 24.51 10.13 -14.94
CA LYS A 189 25.65 10.98 -14.52
C LYS A 189 25.48 12.44 -14.99
N ASP A 190 24.84 12.60 -16.15
CA ASP A 190 24.53 13.84 -16.85
C ASP A 190 23.05 13.90 -17.27
N ILE A 191 22.59 15.09 -17.65
CA ILE A 191 21.19 15.36 -18.01
C ILE A 191 20.79 14.70 -19.35
N ALA A 192 21.70 14.62 -20.32
CA ALA A 192 21.42 14.02 -21.63
C ALA A 192 21.09 12.53 -21.48
N THR A 193 21.83 11.81 -20.62
CA THR A 193 21.57 10.41 -20.27
C THR A 193 20.21 10.23 -19.61
N ILE A 194 19.85 11.12 -18.67
CA ILE A 194 18.55 11.08 -17.99
C ILE A 194 17.43 11.30 -19.01
N LYS A 195 17.50 12.38 -19.80
CA LYS A 195 16.52 12.71 -20.84
C LYS A 195 16.34 11.57 -21.84
N ASN A 196 17.43 10.95 -22.29
CA ASN A 196 17.35 9.83 -23.23
C ASN A 196 16.58 8.63 -22.64
N LYS A 197 16.84 8.30 -21.36
CA LYS A 197 16.10 7.23 -20.65
C LYS A 197 14.64 7.59 -20.38
N LEU A 198 14.32 8.88 -20.25
CA LEU A 198 12.96 9.35 -19.98
C LEU A 198 12.05 9.39 -21.22
N LYS A 199 12.58 9.23 -22.44
CA LYS A 199 11.80 9.30 -23.70
C LYS A 199 10.61 8.35 -23.75
N ASP A 200 10.72 7.19 -23.11
CA ASP A 200 9.67 6.16 -23.11
C ASP A 200 8.60 6.39 -22.03
N PHE A 201 8.73 7.45 -21.23
CA PHE A 201 7.86 7.76 -20.10
C PHE A 201 7.03 9.01 -20.40
N ASN A 202 5.75 8.99 -20.02
CA ASN A 202 4.84 10.12 -20.21
C ASN A 202 4.48 10.82 -18.89
N LEU A 203 5.01 10.33 -17.77
CA LEU A 203 4.93 10.97 -16.47
C LEU A 203 6.26 10.80 -15.74
N VAL A 204 6.85 11.91 -15.31
CA VAL A 204 8.09 11.95 -14.53
C VAL A 204 7.78 12.51 -13.15
N ILE A 205 8.22 11.80 -12.12
CA ILE A 205 8.16 12.23 -10.73
C ILE A 205 9.59 12.52 -10.26
N ILE A 206 9.84 13.73 -9.79
CA ILE A 206 11.10 14.12 -9.16
C ILE A 206 10.89 14.20 -7.65
N GLY A 207 11.72 13.51 -6.88
CA GLY A 207 11.78 13.64 -5.43
C GLY A 207 13.05 14.37 -5.02
N HIS A 208 12.95 15.49 -4.30
CA HIS A 208 14.09 16.20 -3.71
C HIS A 208 14.24 15.81 -2.24
N HIS A 209 15.26 15.02 -1.92
CA HIS A 209 15.44 14.40 -0.60
C HIS A 209 16.63 15.00 0.15
N LYS A 210 16.37 15.71 1.25
CA LYS A 210 17.40 16.32 2.11
C LYS A 210 17.27 15.86 3.55
N SER A 211 18.42 15.75 4.23
CA SER A 211 18.47 15.32 5.63
C SER A 211 17.62 16.19 6.55
N ASN A 212 16.80 15.53 7.36
CA ASN A 212 16.01 16.11 8.44
C ASN A 212 16.57 15.75 9.83
N GLU A 213 17.82 15.27 9.93
CA GLU A 213 18.47 14.90 11.19
C GLU A 213 18.61 16.08 12.16
N SER A 214 18.80 17.29 11.63
CA SER A 214 18.84 18.51 12.44
C SER A 214 18.39 19.74 11.66
N PRO A 215 17.97 20.82 12.36
CA PRO A 215 17.53 22.06 11.71
C PRO A 215 18.61 22.75 10.85
N TRP A 216 19.89 22.40 11.07
CA TRP A 216 21.07 23.01 10.46
C TRP A 216 21.50 22.34 9.14
N LYS A 217 20.93 21.16 8.82
CA LYS A 217 21.23 20.47 7.57
C LYS A 217 20.77 21.30 6.36
N PRO A 218 21.52 21.25 5.24
CA PRO A 218 21.16 21.98 4.03
C PRO A 218 19.87 21.43 3.42
N TYR A 219 19.00 22.31 2.93
CA TYR A 219 17.70 21.98 2.33
C TYR A 219 17.60 22.35 0.85
N LYS A 220 18.53 23.16 0.36
CA LYS A 220 18.52 23.74 -0.99
C LYS A 220 18.80 22.69 -2.06
N PHE A 221 18.30 22.94 -3.25
CA PHE A 221 18.79 22.29 -4.47
C PHE A 221 20.23 22.72 -4.74
N SER A 222 21.03 21.83 -5.32
CA SER A 222 22.31 22.21 -5.92
C SER A 222 22.10 22.96 -7.23
N LYS A 223 23.08 23.77 -7.65
CA LYS A 223 23.03 24.45 -8.97
C LYS A 223 22.83 23.47 -10.13
N LYS A 224 23.41 22.28 -10.02
CA LYS A 224 23.27 21.19 -10.99
C LYS A 224 21.82 20.70 -11.06
N GLU A 225 21.19 20.47 -9.92
CA GLU A 225 19.79 20.01 -9.86
C GLU A 225 18.81 21.07 -10.35
N LEU A 226 19.05 22.36 -10.09
CA LEU A 226 18.23 23.45 -10.63
C LEU A 226 18.30 23.48 -12.17
N SER A 227 19.50 23.40 -12.74
CA SER A 227 19.68 23.31 -14.19
C SER A 227 19.01 22.05 -14.78
N TRP A 228 19.14 20.90 -14.12
CA TRP A 228 18.48 19.67 -14.55
C TRP A 228 16.96 19.77 -14.46
N LEU A 229 16.41 20.36 -13.39
CA LEU A 229 14.98 20.58 -13.24
C LEU A 229 14.43 21.42 -14.40
N GLU A 230 15.14 22.49 -14.77
CA GLU A 230 14.74 23.36 -15.87
C GLU A 230 14.75 22.61 -17.21
N GLU A 231 15.79 21.84 -17.50
CA GLU A 231 15.87 21.04 -18.72
C GLU A 231 14.79 19.95 -18.78
N LEU A 232 14.53 19.26 -17.68
CA LEU A 232 13.47 18.24 -17.60
C LEU A 232 12.09 18.87 -17.72
N ALA A 233 11.86 20.03 -17.10
CA ALA A 233 10.61 20.76 -17.20
C ALA A 233 10.35 21.26 -18.63
N LYS A 234 11.37 21.51 -19.45
CA LYS A 234 11.19 21.89 -20.87
C LYS A 234 10.74 20.73 -21.76
N GLU A 235 10.91 19.48 -21.34
CA GLU A 235 10.48 18.30 -22.11
C GLU A 235 8.96 18.10 -22.04
N ARG A 236 8.25 18.55 -23.07
CA ARG A 236 6.76 18.48 -23.16
C ARG A 236 6.20 17.12 -23.54
N SER A 237 7.05 16.13 -23.80
CA SER A 237 6.64 14.74 -24.07
C SER A 237 6.12 14.02 -22.83
N SER A 238 6.37 14.56 -21.63
CA SER A 238 5.95 13.98 -20.36
C SER A 238 5.40 15.05 -19.42
N ASN A 239 4.45 14.67 -18.57
CA ASN A 239 4.07 15.51 -17.44
C ASN A 239 5.10 15.43 -16.32
N LEU A 240 5.28 16.51 -15.56
CA LEU A 240 6.27 16.58 -14.49
C LEU A 240 5.66 16.90 -13.11
N ILE A 241 5.90 16.02 -12.14
CA ILE A 241 5.57 16.22 -10.72
C ILE A 241 6.88 16.41 -9.93
N LEU A 242 6.96 17.48 -9.13
CA LEU A 242 8.04 17.72 -8.17
C LEU A 242 7.53 17.54 -6.74
N SER A 243 8.15 16.64 -5.98
CA SER A 243 7.92 16.45 -4.55
C SER A 243 9.15 16.89 -3.75
N VAL A 244 8.96 17.82 -2.82
CA VAL A 244 10.04 18.41 -2.02
C VAL A 244 9.99 17.88 -0.59
N PHE A 245 10.91 16.97 -0.26
CA PHE A 245 11.15 16.45 1.09
C PHE A 245 12.21 17.31 1.79
N ALA A 246 11.95 18.62 1.83
CA ALA A 246 12.76 19.62 2.51
C ALA A 246 11.88 20.79 3.00
N LYS A 247 12.50 21.79 3.64
CA LYS A 247 11.81 23.03 4.05
C LYS A 247 11.19 23.74 2.82
N PRO A 248 10.04 24.43 2.96
CA PRO A 248 9.40 25.14 1.83
C PRO A 248 10.32 26.12 1.11
N TYR A 249 11.27 26.72 1.83
CA TYR A 249 12.27 27.65 1.27
C TYR A 249 13.19 27.03 0.21
N ALA A 250 13.21 25.70 0.04
CA ALA A 250 13.90 25.07 -1.09
C ALA A 250 13.34 25.54 -2.44
N LEU A 251 12.08 25.98 -2.48
CA LEU A 251 11.42 26.48 -3.69
C LEU A 251 11.87 27.89 -4.10
N LEU A 252 12.51 28.67 -3.21
CA LEU A 252 12.93 30.06 -3.50
C LEU A 252 13.98 30.15 -4.61
N ASP A 253 14.80 29.11 -4.75
CA ASP A 253 15.93 29.08 -5.70
C ASP A 253 15.49 28.56 -7.10
N ILE A 254 14.20 28.25 -7.31
CA ILE A 254 13.67 27.79 -8.62
C ILE A 254 13.14 28.99 -9.39
N ASP A 255 13.72 29.26 -10.56
CA ASP A 255 13.42 30.48 -11.34
C ASP A 255 11.98 30.53 -11.88
N SER A 256 11.41 29.39 -12.30
CA SER A 256 10.05 29.34 -12.82
C SER A 256 9.41 27.97 -12.61
N PHE A 257 8.13 27.99 -12.24
CA PHE A 257 7.31 26.79 -12.12
C PHE A 257 6.41 26.55 -13.33
N GLU A 258 6.38 27.42 -14.33
CA GLU A 258 5.42 27.40 -15.46
C GLU A 258 5.25 25.99 -16.06
N ASN A 259 6.38 25.31 -16.22
CA ASN A 259 6.58 24.06 -16.93
C ASN A 259 6.64 22.81 -16.03
N ILE A 260 6.40 22.98 -14.73
CA ILE A 260 6.22 21.89 -13.76
C ILE A 260 4.71 21.75 -13.53
N ASP A 261 4.14 20.57 -13.81
CA ASP A 261 2.69 20.37 -13.79
C ASP A 261 2.15 20.18 -12.37
N GLY A 262 2.87 19.45 -11.52
CA GLY A 262 2.52 19.23 -10.11
C GLY A 262 3.66 19.61 -9.18
N VAL A 263 3.37 20.31 -8.08
CA VAL A 263 4.36 20.64 -7.05
C VAL A 263 3.79 20.32 -5.67
N ILE A 264 4.52 19.50 -4.92
CA ILE A 264 4.16 19.05 -3.58
C ILE A 264 5.29 19.44 -2.62
N VAL A 265 4.92 20.10 -1.52
CA VAL A 265 5.79 20.34 -0.37
C VAL A 265 5.48 19.27 0.68
N SER A 266 6.40 18.32 0.80
CA SER A 266 6.31 17.15 1.67
C SER A 266 7.00 17.35 3.02
N TYR A 267 7.67 18.49 3.20
CA TYR A 267 8.36 18.91 4.42
C TYR A 267 9.54 18.01 4.82
N GLN A 268 9.37 17.14 5.81
CA GLN A 268 10.47 16.34 6.32
C GLN A 268 10.75 15.15 5.39
N ASN A 269 11.99 14.67 5.35
CA ASN A 269 12.36 13.45 4.62
C ASN A 269 12.09 12.15 5.41
N SER A 270 11.22 12.19 6.43
CA SER A 270 10.86 11.00 7.19
C SER A 270 10.18 9.96 6.30
N ALA A 271 10.32 8.69 6.67
CA ALA A 271 9.70 7.59 5.92
C ALA A 271 8.17 7.78 5.77
N ILE A 272 7.50 8.29 6.80
CA ILE A 272 6.06 8.53 6.76
C ILE A 272 5.69 9.68 5.80
N ALA A 273 6.46 10.77 5.74
CA ALA A 273 6.22 11.86 4.81
C ALA A 273 6.39 11.39 3.36
N GLN A 274 7.43 10.59 3.11
CA GLN A 274 7.66 9.91 1.83
C GLN A 274 6.46 9.02 1.45
N GLN A 275 6.05 8.12 2.33
CA GLN A 275 4.94 7.21 2.09
C GLN A 275 3.64 7.99 1.81
N LYS A 276 3.26 8.91 2.69
CA LYS A 276 2.02 9.70 2.53
C LYS A 276 2.03 10.56 1.27
N THR A 277 3.17 11.11 0.88
CA THR A 277 3.29 11.83 -0.39
C THR A 277 3.00 10.91 -1.59
N ALA A 278 3.52 9.68 -1.60
CA ALA A 278 3.21 8.72 -2.67
C ALA A 278 1.72 8.34 -2.69
N GLN A 279 1.12 8.12 -1.51
CA GLN A 279 -0.32 7.86 -1.38
C GLN A 279 -1.17 9.03 -1.93
N LEU A 280 -0.76 10.28 -1.68
CA LEU A 280 -1.41 11.47 -2.21
C LEU A 280 -1.30 11.54 -3.73
N ILE A 281 -0.12 11.30 -4.30
CA ILE A 281 0.10 11.33 -5.76
C ILE A 281 -0.88 10.40 -6.48
N PHE A 282 -1.12 9.21 -5.95
CA PHE A 282 -2.06 8.24 -6.52
C PHE A 282 -3.51 8.41 -6.06
N GLY A 283 -3.79 9.38 -5.17
CA GLY A 283 -5.14 9.67 -4.68
C GLY A 283 -5.66 8.64 -3.68
N ALA A 284 -4.80 7.99 -2.90
CA ALA A 284 -5.21 7.16 -1.77
C ALA A 284 -5.54 7.98 -0.51
N ILE A 285 -5.03 9.21 -0.41
CA ILE A 285 -5.37 10.18 0.63
C ILE A 285 -5.71 11.53 0.01
N ASP A 286 -6.38 12.37 0.79
CA ASP A 286 -6.68 13.75 0.41
C ASP A 286 -5.42 14.63 0.49
N ALA A 287 -5.41 15.75 -0.24
CA ALA A 287 -4.48 16.86 -0.02
C ALA A 287 -5.21 18.00 0.70
N LYS A 288 -4.79 18.32 1.94
CA LYS A 288 -5.44 19.34 2.80
C LYS A 288 -4.52 20.47 3.23
N GLY A 289 -3.20 20.27 3.16
CA GLY A 289 -2.21 21.21 3.66
C GLY A 289 -2.24 22.56 2.94
N VAL A 290 -1.77 23.57 3.67
CA VAL A 290 -1.52 24.93 3.16
C VAL A 290 -0.14 25.38 3.63
N LEU A 291 0.54 26.21 2.84
CA LEU A 291 1.87 26.68 3.18
C LEU A 291 1.85 27.56 4.45
N PRO A 292 2.72 27.29 5.44
CA PRO A 292 2.84 28.14 6.63
C PRO A 292 3.69 29.39 6.40
N VAL A 293 4.40 29.47 5.26
CA VAL A 293 5.31 30.56 4.89
C VAL A 293 5.24 30.80 3.38
N SER A 294 5.59 32.00 2.91
CA SER A 294 5.80 32.24 1.48
C SER A 294 7.07 31.52 1.03
N ALA A 295 6.92 30.60 0.07
CA ALA A 295 7.99 29.71 -0.40
C ALA A 295 8.55 30.13 -1.77
N HIS A 296 7.79 30.92 -2.53
CA HIS A 296 8.17 31.51 -3.82
C HIS A 296 7.22 32.69 -4.12
N ALA A 297 7.54 33.54 -5.11
CA ALA A 297 6.64 34.62 -5.54
C ALA A 297 5.24 34.08 -5.94
N ASP A 298 5.22 32.93 -6.62
CA ASP A 298 4.00 32.21 -7.03
C ASP A 298 3.31 31.46 -5.89
N PHE A 299 4.02 31.21 -4.78
CA PHE A 299 3.56 30.35 -3.68
C PHE A 299 3.67 31.08 -2.34
N GLN A 300 2.75 32.02 -2.14
CA GLN A 300 2.64 32.78 -0.91
C GLN A 300 2.13 31.93 0.27
N VAL A 301 2.30 32.45 1.49
CA VAL A 301 1.72 31.87 2.70
C VAL A 301 0.22 31.60 2.51
N LYS A 302 -0.26 30.49 3.07
CA LYS A 302 -1.62 29.92 2.92
C LYS A 302 -1.97 29.36 1.54
N THR A 303 -1.06 29.33 0.57
CA THR A 303 -1.29 28.61 -0.69
C THR A 303 -1.42 27.10 -0.45
N GLY A 304 -2.44 26.48 -1.03
CA GLY A 304 -2.64 25.03 -1.05
C GLY A 304 -3.78 24.64 -2.00
N VAL A 305 -3.60 23.56 -2.75
CA VAL A 305 -4.60 22.99 -3.66
C VAL A 305 -5.21 21.76 -3.01
N GLN A 306 -6.53 21.78 -2.84
CA GLN A 306 -7.26 20.66 -2.27
C GLN A 306 -7.44 19.54 -3.31
N ILE A 307 -7.24 18.29 -2.89
CA ILE A 307 -7.45 17.10 -3.73
C ILE A 307 -8.23 16.08 -2.91
N SER A 308 -9.29 15.53 -3.50
CA SER A 308 -10.06 14.45 -2.87
C SER A 308 -9.49 13.09 -3.21
N ALA A 309 -9.48 12.18 -2.24
CA ALA A 309 -9.09 10.80 -2.44
C ALA A 309 -10.01 10.08 -3.45
N LEU A 310 -9.42 9.13 -4.17
CA LEU A 310 -10.02 8.35 -5.25
C LEU A 310 -10.49 6.96 -4.79
N LYS A 311 -10.62 6.74 -3.48
CA LYS A 311 -10.93 5.43 -2.88
C LYS A 311 -9.97 4.32 -3.35
N ARG A 312 -8.68 4.64 -3.47
CA ARG A 312 -7.62 3.60 -3.59
C ARG A 312 -7.29 3.07 -2.20
N LEU A 313 -6.71 1.86 -2.15
CA LEU A 313 -6.09 1.39 -0.92
C LEU A 313 -4.99 2.36 -0.48
N GLY A 314 -5.13 2.92 0.71
CA GLY A 314 -4.04 3.58 1.44
C GLY A 314 -3.24 2.58 2.27
N TYR A 315 -2.16 3.05 2.89
CA TYR A 315 -1.32 2.23 3.78
C TYR A 315 -1.07 2.98 5.09
N SER A 316 -1.24 2.30 6.21
CA SER A 316 -1.30 2.93 7.53
C SER A 316 -0.99 1.94 8.64
N ILE A 317 -0.85 2.42 9.88
CA ILE A 317 -0.78 1.55 11.06
C ILE A 317 -2.16 0.96 11.43
N PRO A 318 -2.23 -0.20 12.12
CA PRO A 318 -3.49 -0.83 12.52
C PRO A 318 -4.46 0.07 13.29
N GLU A 319 -3.93 0.90 14.19
CA GLU A 319 -4.70 1.78 15.07
C GLU A 319 -5.53 2.81 14.27
N ARG A 320 -5.10 3.17 13.05
CA ARG A 320 -5.82 4.10 12.16
C ARG A 320 -7.18 3.61 11.69
N VAL A 321 -7.45 2.31 11.84
CA VAL A 321 -8.70 1.67 11.40
C VAL A 321 -9.33 0.81 12.49
N GLY A 322 -9.04 1.13 13.75
CA GLY A 322 -9.61 0.45 14.91
C GLY A 322 -9.10 -0.97 15.08
N PHE A 323 -7.81 -1.20 14.84
CA PHE A 323 -7.12 -2.45 15.19
C PHE A 323 -6.09 -2.21 16.29
N SER A 324 -5.89 -3.22 17.14
CA SER A 324 -4.75 -3.29 18.04
C SER A 324 -3.59 -3.98 17.34
N SER A 325 -2.48 -3.27 17.09
CA SER A 325 -1.24 -3.86 16.57
C SER A 325 -0.75 -5.03 17.43
N LYS A 326 -0.87 -4.91 18.77
CA LYS A 326 -0.51 -5.97 19.73
C LYS A 326 -1.33 -7.24 19.52
N LYS A 327 -2.65 -7.14 19.38
CA LYS A 327 -3.50 -8.32 19.11
C LYS A 327 -3.27 -8.86 17.69
N LEU A 328 -3.07 -7.98 16.72
CA LEU A 328 -2.81 -8.37 15.33
C LEU A 328 -1.51 -9.16 15.16
N ALA A 329 -0.53 -8.96 16.06
CA ALA A 329 0.72 -9.72 16.06
C ALA A 329 0.54 -11.24 16.23
N VAL A 330 -0.62 -11.71 16.72
CA VAL A 330 -0.98 -13.15 16.74
C VAL A 330 -0.95 -13.75 15.34
N VAL A 331 -1.22 -12.96 14.29
CA VAL A 331 -1.12 -13.42 12.90
C VAL A 331 0.31 -13.87 12.58
N ASP A 332 1.33 -13.13 13.02
CA ASP A 332 2.74 -13.51 12.81
C ASP A 332 3.04 -14.88 13.43
N THR A 333 2.57 -15.12 14.66
CA THR A 333 2.74 -16.41 15.34
C THR A 333 2.05 -17.53 14.58
N LEU A 334 0.79 -17.35 14.17
CA LEU A 334 0.05 -18.39 13.44
C LEU A 334 0.68 -18.73 12.09
N VAL A 335 1.15 -17.72 11.35
CA VAL A 335 1.82 -17.95 10.06
C VAL A 335 3.14 -18.69 10.27
N LYS A 336 3.88 -18.35 11.34
CA LYS A 336 5.12 -19.05 11.73
C LYS A 336 4.85 -20.50 12.15
N ASP A 337 3.81 -20.77 12.93
CA ASP A 337 3.40 -22.13 13.27
C ASP A 337 3.15 -22.97 12.01
N GLY A 338 2.57 -22.35 10.97
CA GLY A 338 2.37 -22.99 9.67
C GLY A 338 3.68 -23.34 8.95
N LEU A 339 4.70 -22.49 9.04
CA LEU A 339 6.04 -22.75 8.51
C LEU A 339 6.73 -23.88 9.29
N ASP A 340 6.74 -23.77 10.63
CA ASP A 340 7.41 -24.72 11.52
C ASP A 340 6.76 -26.12 11.45
N SER A 341 5.46 -26.17 11.13
CA SER A 341 4.70 -27.41 10.89
C SER A 341 4.76 -27.91 9.45
N LEU A 342 5.59 -27.32 8.57
CA LEU A 342 5.75 -27.69 7.16
C LEU A 342 4.42 -27.68 6.36
N MET A 343 3.52 -26.76 6.70
CA MET A 343 2.25 -26.60 5.97
C MET A 343 2.47 -25.96 4.59
N TYR A 344 3.53 -25.17 4.44
CA TYR A 344 4.01 -24.52 3.23
C TYR A 344 5.45 -24.02 3.48
N PRO A 345 6.29 -23.86 2.44
CA PRO A 345 7.62 -23.27 2.63
C PRO A 345 7.58 -21.74 2.73
N GLY A 346 6.59 -21.09 2.10
CA GLY A 346 6.46 -19.64 2.11
C GLY A 346 5.02 -19.16 1.99
N ALA A 347 4.76 -17.97 2.51
CA ALA A 347 3.45 -17.34 2.46
C ALA A 347 3.52 -15.81 2.41
N GLN A 348 2.44 -15.18 1.95
CA GLN A 348 2.15 -13.75 2.12
C GLN A 348 0.82 -13.58 2.83
N VAL A 349 0.75 -12.56 3.69
CA VAL A 349 -0.49 -12.17 4.35
C VAL A 349 -0.69 -10.67 4.22
N LEU A 350 -1.89 -10.27 3.79
CA LEU A 350 -2.33 -8.89 3.74
C LEU A 350 -3.68 -8.71 4.40
N ILE A 351 -3.79 -7.65 5.20
CA ILE A 351 -5.02 -7.25 5.88
C ILE A 351 -5.26 -5.77 5.58
N ALA A 352 -6.43 -5.46 5.06
CA ALA A 352 -6.90 -4.09 4.88
C ALA A 352 -8.25 -3.90 5.56
N ARG A 353 -8.48 -2.72 6.13
CA ARG A 353 -9.79 -2.31 6.65
C ARG A 353 -10.04 -0.85 6.34
N ARG A 354 -11.29 -0.48 6.04
CA ARG A 354 -11.70 0.90 5.72
C ARG A 354 -10.82 1.54 4.63
N GLY A 355 -10.51 0.76 3.59
CA GLY A 355 -9.67 1.18 2.49
C GLY A 355 -8.19 1.40 2.83
N LYS A 356 -7.69 0.93 3.98
CA LYS A 356 -6.27 1.02 4.35
C LYS A 356 -5.68 -0.35 4.62
N VAL A 357 -4.58 -0.66 3.95
CA VAL A 357 -3.73 -1.82 4.25
C VAL A 357 -2.95 -1.52 5.53
N ILE A 358 -3.14 -2.37 6.54
CA ILE A 358 -2.50 -2.26 7.87
C ILE A 358 -1.54 -3.39 8.18
N TYR A 359 -1.51 -4.40 7.31
CA TYR A 359 -0.61 -5.54 7.40
C TYR A 359 -0.31 -6.01 5.98
N ASN A 360 0.97 -6.16 5.64
CA ASN A 360 1.42 -6.71 4.36
C ASN A 360 2.82 -7.30 4.53
N LYS A 361 2.92 -8.61 4.75
CA LYS A 361 4.18 -9.28 5.07
C LYS A 361 4.36 -10.57 4.25
N GLY A 362 5.62 -10.84 3.90
CA GLY A 362 6.08 -12.13 3.38
C GLY A 362 6.74 -12.96 4.48
N PHE A 363 6.59 -14.29 4.39
CA PHE A 363 7.01 -15.26 5.40
C PHE A 363 7.66 -16.47 4.75
N GLY A 364 8.68 -17.02 5.42
CA GLY A 364 9.36 -18.23 4.96
C GLY A 364 10.17 -17.98 3.69
N ARG A 365 10.21 -19.00 2.82
CA ARG A 365 11.10 -19.06 1.65
C ARG A 365 10.35 -19.64 0.44
N PRO A 366 10.78 -19.37 -0.82
CA PRO A 366 10.10 -19.93 -2.00
C PRO A 366 10.05 -21.48 -2.03
N THR A 367 11.10 -22.13 -1.52
CA THR A 367 11.20 -23.58 -1.32
C THR A 367 11.80 -23.87 0.06
N TYR A 368 11.70 -25.11 0.54
CA TYR A 368 12.33 -25.51 1.82
C TYR A 368 13.86 -25.41 1.83
N THR A 369 14.49 -25.37 0.65
CA THR A 369 15.96 -25.34 0.48
C THR A 369 16.47 -24.00 -0.03
N SER A 370 15.59 -23.07 -0.43
CA SER A 370 16.01 -21.73 -0.84
C SER A 370 16.62 -21.00 0.35
N GLU A 371 17.55 -20.08 0.10
CA GLU A 371 18.06 -19.12 1.10
C GLU A 371 17.37 -17.75 0.99
N GLU A 372 16.59 -17.54 -0.08
CA GLU A 372 15.83 -16.32 -0.29
C GLU A 372 14.59 -16.28 0.64
N LYS A 373 14.28 -15.09 1.15
CA LYS A 373 13.07 -14.85 1.92
C LYS A 373 11.93 -14.41 1.00
N VAL A 374 10.73 -14.91 1.26
CA VAL A 374 9.54 -14.40 0.59
C VAL A 374 9.34 -12.94 0.98
N THR A 375 9.20 -12.08 -0.02
CA THR A 375 8.83 -10.67 0.10
C THR A 375 7.40 -10.46 -0.40
N PRO A 376 6.75 -9.32 -0.07
CA PRO A 376 5.46 -8.95 -0.66
C PRO A 376 5.45 -8.79 -2.21
N GLU A 377 6.61 -8.80 -2.87
CA GLU A 377 6.73 -8.71 -4.32
C GLU A 377 6.73 -10.08 -5.02
N HIS A 378 6.89 -11.17 -4.26
CA HIS A 378 6.82 -12.52 -4.82
C HIS A 378 5.42 -12.82 -5.36
N ILE A 379 5.37 -13.58 -6.44
CA ILE A 379 4.17 -13.89 -7.20
C ILE A 379 3.83 -15.37 -7.02
N TYR A 380 2.57 -15.65 -6.67
CA TYR A 380 2.06 -16.99 -6.41
C TYR A 380 1.03 -17.42 -7.46
N ASP A 381 0.98 -18.71 -7.78
CA ASP A 381 -0.15 -19.31 -8.47
C ASP A 381 -1.40 -19.24 -7.58
N LEU A 382 -2.42 -18.52 -8.04
CA LEU A 382 -3.63 -18.28 -7.26
C LEU A 382 -4.64 -19.44 -7.32
N ALA A 383 -4.41 -20.44 -8.18
CA ALA A 383 -5.31 -21.54 -8.43
C ALA A 383 -6.76 -21.02 -8.60
N SER A 384 -7.72 -21.58 -7.85
CA SER A 384 -9.14 -21.25 -8.00
C SER A 384 -9.56 -19.84 -7.58
N ILE A 385 -8.69 -19.04 -6.96
CA ILE A 385 -8.97 -17.61 -6.78
C ILE A 385 -9.09 -16.91 -8.16
N THR A 386 -8.44 -17.45 -9.20
CA THR A 386 -8.60 -17.01 -10.61
C THR A 386 -10.05 -16.79 -11.01
N LYS A 387 -10.96 -17.66 -10.54
CA LYS A 387 -12.40 -17.56 -10.84
C LYS A 387 -12.97 -16.18 -10.52
N ILE A 388 -12.66 -15.67 -9.33
CA ILE A 388 -13.23 -14.41 -8.82
C ILE A 388 -12.37 -13.19 -9.20
N LEU A 389 -11.14 -13.39 -9.68
CA LEU A 389 -10.24 -12.30 -10.05
C LEU A 389 -10.11 -12.09 -11.57
N ALA A 390 -10.53 -13.05 -12.39
CA ALA A 390 -10.47 -12.96 -13.86
C ALA A 390 -11.84 -13.18 -14.51
N THR A 391 -12.37 -14.41 -14.43
CA THR A 391 -13.58 -14.79 -15.18
C THR A 391 -14.84 -14.10 -14.66
N LEU A 392 -15.05 -14.12 -13.35
CA LEU A 392 -16.25 -13.56 -12.74
C LEU A 392 -16.45 -12.06 -13.01
N PRO A 393 -15.43 -11.17 -12.88
CA PRO A 393 -15.63 -9.76 -13.19
C PRO A 393 -15.96 -9.52 -14.68
N VAL A 394 -15.40 -10.31 -15.61
CA VAL A 394 -15.79 -10.26 -17.02
C VAL A 394 -17.24 -10.71 -17.22
N ILE A 395 -17.69 -11.78 -16.55
CA ILE A 395 -19.09 -12.23 -16.61
C ILE A 395 -20.05 -11.19 -16.01
N MET A 396 -19.71 -10.59 -14.87
CA MET A 396 -20.50 -9.49 -14.29
C MET A 396 -20.63 -8.34 -15.29
N LYS A 397 -19.53 -7.98 -15.97
CA LYS A 397 -19.58 -6.93 -16.98
C LYS A 397 -20.42 -7.31 -18.20
N MET A 398 -20.32 -8.55 -18.66
CA MET A 398 -21.19 -9.06 -19.73
C MET A 398 -22.66 -9.01 -19.34
N GLU A 399 -22.99 -9.29 -18.08
CA GLU A 399 -24.36 -9.26 -17.57
C GLU A 399 -24.93 -7.84 -17.56
N GLU A 400 -24.14 -6.86 -17.10
CA GLU A 400 -24.50 -5.43 -17.18
C GLU A 400 -24.76 -4.97 -18.62
N LEU A 401 -24.00 -5.51 -19.57
CA LEU A 401 -24.12 -5.20 -20.99
C LEU A 401 -25.21 -6.02 -21.70
N GLY A 402 -25.95 -6.88 -20.98
CA GLY A 402 -26.98 -7.75 -21.56
C GLY A 402 -26.46 -8.84 -22.50
N LYS A 403 -25.15 -9.16 -22.45
CA LYS A 403 -24.51 -10.20 -23.28
C LYS A 403 -24.61 -11.60 -22.69
N ILE A 404 -24.98 -11.71 -21.41
CA ILE A 404 -25.23 -12.97 -20.72
C ILE A 404 -26.24 -12.71 -19.60
N ALA A 405 -27.20 -13.60 -19.41
CA ALA A 405 -28.11 -13.55 -18.29
C ALA A 405 -27.91 -14.75 -17.36
N LEU A 406 -28.32 -14.61 -16.09
CA LEU A 406 -28.17 -15.69 -15.11
C LEU A 406 -29.06 -16.91 -15.42
N ASN A 407 -30.14 -16.73 -16.18
CA ASN A 407 -31.03 -17.79 -16.65
C ASN A 407 -30.57 -18.42 -17.97
N ASP A 408 -29.61 -17.83 -18.68
CA ASP A 408 -29.06 -18.44 -19.90
C ASP A 408 -28.53 -19.82 -19.61
N THR A 409 -28.76 -20.73 -20.53
CA THR A 409 -28.47 -22.15 -20.46
C THR A 409 -27.22 -22.49 -21.25
N PHE A 410 -26.58 -23.60 -20.92
CA PHE A 410 -25.35 -24.02 -21.61
C PHE A 410 -25.55 -24.28 -23.11
N GLN A 411 -26.74 -24.69 -23.56
CA GLN A 411 -27.04 -24.78 -25.00
C GLN A 411 -27.12 -23.40 -25.69
N GLU A 412 -27.57 -22.36 -24.99
CA GLU A 412 -27.60 -21.00 -25.54
C GLU A 412 -26.20 -20.42 -25.64
N LEU A 413 -25.35 -20.67 -24.64
CA LEU A 413 -23.95 -20.23 -24.65
C LEU A 413 -23.10 -21.01 -25.66
N ILE A 414 -23.26 -22.34 -25.68
CA ILE A 414 -22.51 -23.28 -26.52
C ILE A 414 -23.53 -24.18 -27.24
N PRO A 415 -23.98 -23.80 -28.45
CA PRO A 415 -24.96 -24.57 -29.23
C PRO A 415 -24.63 -26.05 -29.40
N GLU A 416 -23.34 -26.41 -29.40
CA GLU A 416 -22.85 -27.79 -29.45
C GLU A 416 -23.32 -28.66 -28.26
N TYR A 417 -23.85 -28.04 -27.18
CA TYR A 417 -24.37 -28.75 -26.02
C TYR A 417 -25.89 -29.00 -26.05
N SER A 418 -26.61 -28.58 -27.10
CA SER A 418 -28.07 -28.74 -27.26
C SER A 418 -28.56 -30.19 -27.12
N GLU A 419 -27.76 -31.16 -27.57
CA GLU A 419 -28.08 -32.59 -27.49
C GLU A 419 -27.40 -33.31 -26.30
N THR A 420 -26.82 -32.55 -25.36
CA THR A 420 -26.12 -33.12 -24.20
C THR A 420 -26.98 -33.09 -22.94
N ALA A 421 -26.59 -33.87 -21.92
CA ALA A 421 -27.17 -33.79 -20.59
C ALA A 421 -26.99 -32.40 -19.93
N LEU A 422 -26.03 -31.59 -20.42
CA LEU A 422 -25.71 -30.28 -19.86
C LEU A 422 -26.59 -29.15 -20.38
N LYS A 423 -27.40 -29.38 -21.42
CA LYS A 423 -28.12 -28.34 -22.18
C LYS A 423 -28.87 -27.32 -21.31
N ASN A 424 -29.57 -27.80 -20.28
CA ASN A 424 -30.43 -26.99 -19.40
C ASN A 424 -29.72 -26.44 -18.15
N VAL A 425 -28.40 -26.60 -18.04
CA VAL A 425 -27.64 -26.00 -16.93
C VAL A 425 -27.56 -24.50 -17.16
N THR A 426 -28.23 -23.73 -16.29
CA THR A 426 -28.21 -22.26 -16.33
C THR A 426 -26.90 -21.69 -15.77
N VAL A 427 -26.49 -20.49 -16.19
CA VAL A 427 -25.38 -19.72 -15.61
C VAL A 427 -25.49 -19.61 -14.09
N LEU A 428 -26.68 -19.30 -13.56
CA LEU A 428 -26.96 -19.21 -12.12
C LEU A 428 -26.59 -20.50 -11.39
N LYS A 429 -27.17 -21.62 -11.80
CA LYS A 429 -26.88 -22.95 -11.22
C LYS A 429 -25.41 -23.31 -11.36
N ALA A 430 -24.80 -23.03 -12.50
CA ALA A 430 -23.40 -23.34 -12.77
C ALA A 430 -22.45 -22.59 -11.82
N LEU A 431 -22.58 -21.26 -11.75
CA LEU A 431 -21.73 -20.39 -10.92
C LEU A 431 -22.01 -20.53 -9.41
N SER A 432 -23.21 -20.96 -9.02
CA SER A 432 -23.52 -21.28 -7.61
C SER A 432 -23.19 -22.72 -7.21
N HIS A 433 -22.50 -23.49 -8.07
CA HIS A 433 -22.14 -24.89 -7.81
C HIS A 433 -23.35 -25.79 -7.49
N TYR A 434 -24.48 -25.48 -8.14
CA TYR A 434 -25.74 -26.21 -8.08
C TYR A 434 -26.15 -26.79 -9.46
N GLY A 435 -25.30 -26.63 -10.47
CA GLY A 435 -25.49 -27.14 -11.83
C GLY A 435 -25.30 -28.64 -11.98
N ARG A 436 -25.02 -29.37 -10.89
CA ARG A 436 -24.79 -30.83 -10.87
C ARG A 436 -23.64 -31.30 -11.76
N LEU A 437 -22.72 -30.40 -12.11
CA LEU A 437 -21.56 -30.69 -12.93
C LEU A 437 -20.55 -31.56 -12.16
N PRO A 438 -19.74 -32.41 -12.82
CA PRO A 438 -18.65 -33.10 -12.15
C PRO A 438 -17.66 -32.09 -11.56
N ALA A 439 -17.00 -32.48 -10.46
CA ALA A 439 -16.15 -31.54 -9.72
C ALA A 439 -14.92 -31.13 -10.53
N TRP A 440 -14.28 -32.12 -11.15
CA TRP A 440 -13.06 -31.97 -11.93
C TRP A 440 -13.01 -33.07 -12.99
N ILE A 441 -12.37 -32.79 -14.11
CA ILE A 441 -12.15 -33.73 -15.21
C ILE A 441 -10.64 -33.80 -15.45
N ALA A 442 -10.05 -34.99 -15.31
CA ALA A 442 -8.62 -35.20 -15.51
C ALA A 442 -8.30 -35.30 -17.01
N PHE A 443 -8.29 -34.16 -17.72
CA PHE A 443 -8.10 -34.15 -19.16
C PHE A 443 -6.76 -34.78 -19.58
N TYR A 444 -5.69 -34.42 -18.88
CA TYR A 444 -4.32 -34.84 -19.18
C TYR A 444 -4.09 -36.35 -19.11
N VAL A 445 -4.86 -37.11 -18.31
CA VAL A 445 -4.63 -38.55 -18.10
C VAL A 445 -4.74 -39.32 -19.42
N SER A 446 -5.67 -38.93 -20.30
CA SER A 446 -5.86 -39.55 -21.61
C SER A 446 -4.76 -39.20 -22.63
N THR A 447 -3.82 -38.32 -22.27
CA THR A 447 -2.69 -37.91 -23.12
C THR A 447 -1.38 -38.57 -22.71
N LEU A 448 -1.41 -39.45 -21.72
CA LEU A 448 -0.25 -40.17 -21.21
C LEU A 448 -0.13 -41.54 -21.89
N ASP A 449 1.11 -42.01 -22.01
CA ASP A 449 1.44 -43.36 -22.48
C ASP A 449 1.20 -44.43 -21.40
N LYS A 450 1.48 -45.70 -21.74
CA LYS A 450 1.36 -46.83 -20.81
C LYS A 450 2.27 -46.72 -19.57
N LYS A 451 3.33 -45.92 -19.63
CA LYS A 451 4.27 -45.64 -18.53
C LYS A 451 3.87 -44.38 -17.73
N ARG A 452 2.69 -43.79 -18.01
CA ARG A 452 2.20 -42.54 -17.44
C ARG A 452 3.09 -41.33 -17.74
N LYS A 453 3.79 -41.34 -18.87
CA LYS A 453 4.56 -40.20 -19.40
C LYS A 453 3.76 -39.48 -20.49
N PRO A 454 3.98 -38.17 -20.72
CA PRO A 454 3.37 -37.50 -21.86
C PRO A 454 3.64 -38.24 -23.18
N SER A 455 2.59 -38.63 -23.89
CA SER A 455 2.70 -39.39 -25.14
C SER A 455 3.19 -38.52 -26.28
N SER A 456 4.07 -39.06 -27.13
CA SER A 456 4.50 -38.41 -28.38
C SER A 456 3.37 -38.29 -29.41
N GLU A 457 2.21 -38.90 -29.19
CA GLU A 457 1.01 -38.65 -29.99
C GLU A 457 0.47 -37.23 -29.76
N PHE A 458 0.49 -36.76 -28.50
CA PHE A 458 -0.13 -35.49 -28.10
C PHE A 458 0.87 -34.39 -27.83
N TYR A 459 2.14 -34.71 -27.57
CA TYR A 459 3.14 -33.75 -27.13
C TYR A 459 4.39 -33.67 -28.00
N ARG A 460 5.01 -32.49 -28.00
CA ARG A 460 6.36 -32.21 -28.52
C ARG A 460 7.19 -31.52 -27.44
N ASP A 461 8.50 -31.64 -27.54
CA ASP A 461 9.47 -31.01 -26.63
C ASP A 461 9.74 -29.53 -26.97
N LYS A 462 9.41 -29.12 -28.19
CA LYS A 462 9.54 -27.75 -28.72
C LYS A 462 8.28 -27.35 -29.49
N PRO A 463 8.01 -26.05 -29.68
CA PRO A 463 6.88 -25.60 -30.47
C PRO A 463 7.05 -26.07 -31.92
N LEU A 464 5.99 -26.64 -32.47
CA LEU A 464 5.90 -27.09 -33.87
C LEU A 464 4.51 -26.74 -34.41
N GLU A 465 4.37 -26.72 -35.74
CA GLU A 465 3.06 -26.53 -36.37
C GLU A 465 2.07 -27.59 -35.86
N GLY A 466 0.89 -27.15 -35.41
CA GLY A 466 -0.11 -28.01 -34.77
C GLY A 466 0.17 -28.39 -33.32
N PHE A 467 1.26 -27.90 -32.71
CA PHE A 467 1.69 -28.12 -31.32
C PHE A 467 2.17 -26.81 -30.68
N SER A 468 1.26 -25.85 -30.54
CA SER A 468 1.57 -24.51 -30.02
C SER A 468 1.26 -24.34 -28.52
N ILE A 469 0.45 -25.22 -27.93
CA ILE A 469 -0.04 -25.07 -26.55
C ILE A 469 1.08 -25.41 -25.56
N LYS A 470 1.78 -24.39 -25.06
CA LYS A 470 2.85 -24.57 -24.05
C LYS A 470 2.27 -24.94 -22.69
N VAL A 471 2.54 -26.17 -22.24
CA VAL A 471 2.13 -26.68 -20.92
C VAL A 471 3.22 -26.42 -19.87
N SER A 472 4.49 -26.51 -20.28
CA SER A 472 5.70 -26.24 -19.48
C SER A 472 6.92 -26.03 -20.39
N ASP A 473 8.13 -25.86 -19.84
CA ASP A 473 9.34 -25.48 -20.62
C ASP A 473 9.59 -26.37 -21.85
N ASN A 474 9.42 -27.68 -21.72
CA ASN A 474 9.67 -28.67 -22.77
C ASN A 474 8.46 -29.57 -23.05
N LEU A 475 7.24 -29.01 -22.96
CA LEU A 475 6.02 -29.79 -23.19
C LEU A 475 4.97 -28.94 -23.90
N PHE A 476 4.76 -29.25 -25.18
CA PHE A 476 3.84 -28.55 -26.07
C PHE A 476 2.74 -29.51 -26.53
N LEU A 477 1.49 -29.23 -26.19
CA LEU A 477 0.32 -30.03 -26.53
C LEU A 477 -0.18 -29.70 -27.94
N THR A 478 -0.72 -30.70 -28.64
CA THR A 478 -1.37 -30.51 -29.94
C THR A 478 -2.56 -29.55 -29.86
N ASP A 479 -2.68 -28.65 -30.84
CA ASP A 479 -3.73 -27.64 -30.91
C ASP A 479 -5.13 -28.26 -31.00
N ALA A 480 -5.23 -29.42 -31.67
CA ALA A 480 -6.47 -30.19 -31.83
C ALA A 480 -7.06 -30.69 -30.49
N TYR A 481 -6.25 -30.76 -29.43
CA TYR A 481 -6.73 -31.25 -28.13
C TYR A 481 -7.70 -30.28 -27.45
N LYS A 482 -7.70 -28.99 -27.84
CA LYS A 482 -8.65 -28.01 -27.31
C LYS A 482 -10.10 -28.44 -27.55
N ASP A 483 -10.42 -28.99 -28.72
CA ASP A 483 -11.77 -29.46 -29.04
C ASP A 483 -12.14 -30.70 -28.21
N SER A 484 -11.17 -31.59 -27.97
CA SER A 484 -11.35 -32.77 -27.11
C SER A 484 -11.72 -32.40 -25.67
N ILE A 485 -11.22 -31.28 -25.14
CA ILE A 485 -11.60 -30.77 -23.81
C ILE A 485 -13.10 -30.46 -23.76
N TYR A 486 -13.61 -29.70 -24.74
CA TYR A 486 -15.01 -29.29 -24.78
C TYR A 486 -15.97 -30.42 -25.13
N ASP A 487 -15.58 -31.31 -26.04
CA ASP A 487 -16.34 -32.54 -26.33
C ASP A 487 -16.48 -33.41 -25.08
N ARG A 488 -15.38 -33.64 -24.34
CA ARG A 488 -15.42 -34.41 -23.08
C ARG A 488 -16.27 -33.76 -22.01
N ILE A 489 -16.37 -32.43 -21.98
CA ILE A 489 -17.30 -31.70 -21.11
C ILE A 489 -18.74 -32.00 -21.55
N GLY A 490 -19.07 -31.86 -22.83
CA GLY A 490 -20.41 -32.13 -23.38
C GLY A 490 -20.89 -33.56 -23.11
N ARG A 491 -19.99 -34.54 -23.05
CA ARG A 491 -20.31 -35.95 -22.75
C ARG A 491 -20.50 -36.26 -21.26
N GLN A 492 -20.39 -35.29 -20.37
CA GLN A 492 -20.58 -35.54 -18.93
C GLN A 492 -22.06 -35.68 -18.56
N GLU A 493 -22.35 -36.65 -17.72
CA GLU A 493 -23.65 -36.77 -17.07
C GLU A 493 -23.80 -35.85 -15.85
N LEU A 494 -25.01 -35.32 -15.66
CA LEU A 494 -25.37 -34.56 -14.47
C LEU A 494 -25.38 -35.46 -13.22
N LYS A 495 -24.81 -34.93 -12.15
CA LYS A 495 -24.64 -35.60 -10.87
C LYS A 495 -25.84 -35.36 -9.96
N SER A 496 -25.73 -35.63 -8.66
CA SER A 496 -26.83 -35.42 -7.71
C SER A 496 -27.19 -33.94 -7.52
N ASN A 497 -28.43 -33.65 -7.10
CA ASN A 497 -28.93 -32.30 -6.76
C ASN A 497 -28.36 -31.75 -5.44
N ARG A 498 -27.17 -32.21 -5.02
CA ARG A 498 -26.47 -31.69 -3.84
C ARG A 498 -25.42 -30.69 -4.29
N TYR A 499 -25.06 -29.77 -3.38
CA TYR A 499 -23.92 -28.88 -3.58
C TYR A 499 -22.70 -29.67 -4.06
N ARG A 500 -22.10 -29.22 -5.17
CA ARG A 500 -20.88 -29.81 -5.72
C ARG A 500 -20.04 -28.72 -6.36
N TYR A 501 -18.92 -28.40 -5.71
CA TYR A 501 -17.90 -27.56 -6.30
C TYR A 501 -17.47 -28.13 -7.65
N SER A 502 -17.40 -27.29 -8.68
CA SER A 502 -17.12 -27.71 -10.06
C SER A 502 -16.35 -26.64 -10.82
N ASP A 503 -15.27 -27.06 -11.48
CA ASP A 503 -14.49 -26.21 -12.39
C ASP A 503 -15.10 -26.13 -13.81
N VAL A 504 -15.93 -27.11 -14.19
CA VAL A 504 -16.45 -27.28 -15.56
C VAL A 504 -17.20 -26.04 -16.05
N ALA A 505 -17.97 -25.40 -15.18
CA ALA A 505 -18.71 -24.18 -15.52
C ALA A 505 -17.79 -23.10 -16.12
N TYR A 506 -16.58 -22.96 -15.59
CA TYR A 506 -15.65 -21.91 -15.99
C TYR A 506 -14.95 -22.21 -17.32
N TYR A 507 -14.90 -23.47 -17.77
CA TYR A 507 -14.49 -23.80 -19.14
C TYR A 507 -15.55 -23.31 -20.14
N VAL A 508 -16.82 -23.62 -19.87
CA VAL A 508 -17.96 -23.21 -20.71
C VAL A 508 -18.02 -21.69 -20.80
N LEU A 509 -17.93 -21.00 -19.65
CA LEU A 509 -17.94 -19.54 -19.60
C LEU A 509 -16.74 -18.92 -20.31
N LYS A 510 -15.52 -19.48 -20.16
CA LYS A 510 -14.35 -19.01 -20.91
C LYS A 510 -14.57 -19.15 -22.41
N LYS A 511 -15.03 -20.31 -22.90
CA LYS A 511 -15.30 -20.51 -24.34
C LYS A 511 -16.32 -19.50 -24.85
N TYR A 512 -17.38 -19.25 -24.06
CA TYR A 512 -18.38 -18.26 -24.41
C TYR A 512 -17.81 -16.82 -24.45
N ILE A 513 -17.05 -16.41 -23.43
CA ILE A 513 -16.38 -15.10 -23.38
C ILE A 513 -15.52 -14.90 -24.63
N GLU A 514 -14.60 -15.82 -24.91
CA GLU A 514 -13.66 -15.69 -26.04
C GLU A 514 -14.38 -15.73 -27.39
N LYS A 515 -15.44 -16.53 -27.52
CA LYS A 515 -16.25 -16.57 -28.74
C LYS A 515 -17.00 -15.26 -28.98
N THR A 516 -17.49 -14.63 -27.91
CA THR A 516 -18.28 -13.39 -27.97
C THR A 516 -17.41 -12.16 -28.23
N TYR A 517 -16.25 -12.08 -27.60
CA TYR A 517 -15.36 -10.92 -27.74
C TYR A 517 -14.28 -11.07 -28.81
N LYS A 518 -14.05 -12.28 -29.33
CA LYS A 518 -12.96 -12.60 -30.28
C LYS A 518 -11.56 -12.26 -29.74
N GLU A 519 -11.41 -12.32 -28.43
CA GLU A 519 -10.19 -12.00 -27.70
C GLU A 519 -10.01 -12.99 -26.54
N PRO A 520 -8.78 -13.43 -26.22
CA PRO A 520 -8.58 -14.39 -25.14
C PRO A 520 -8.82 -13.77 -23.76
N LEU A 521 -9.21 -14.62 -22.80
CA LEU A 521 -9.62 -14.18 -21.46
C LEU A 521 -8.52 -13.40 -20.70
N ASP A 522 -7.26 -13.75 -20.90
CA ASP A 522 -6.12 -13.09 -20.26
C ASP A 522 -6.00 -11.62 -20.69
N LYS A 523 -6.17 -11.32 -21.98
CA LYS A 523 -6.15 -9.95 -22.52
C LYS A 523 -7.36 -9.16 -22.05
N LEU A 524 -8.55 -9.77 -22.11
CA LEU A 524 -9.78 -9.14 -21.62
C LEU A 524 -9.67 -8.76 -20.14
N ALA A 525 -9.17 -9.66 -19.28
CA ALA A 525 -9.00 -9.38 -17.86
C ALA A 525 -7.89 -8.34 -17.59
N GLU A 526 -6.79 -8.39 -18.35
CA GLU A 526 -5.70 -7.41 -18.25
C GLU A 526 -6.19 -5.98 -18.53
N ASP A 527 -6.91 -5.80 -19.63
CA ASP A 527 -7.32 -4.48 -20.12
C ASP A 527 -8.53 -3.93 -19.37
N PHE A 528 -9.50 -4.80 -19.05
CA PHE A 528 -10.67 -4.40 -18.26
C PHE A 528 -10.32 -4.10 -16.80
N LEU A 529 -9.47 -4.93 -16.18
CA LEU A 529 -9.34 -4.97 -14.73
C LEU A 529 -7.93 -4.63 -14.25
N TYR A 530 -6.90 -5.35 -14.68
CA TYR A 530 -5.59 -5.28 -14.03
C TYR A 530 -4.85 -3.97 -14.29
N LYS A 531 -4.74 -3.55 -15.56
CA LYS A 531 -4.07 -2.29 -15.90
C LYS A 531 -4.77 -1.07 -15.28
N PRO A 532 -6.11 -0.91 -15.37
CA PRO A 532 -6.74 0.27 -14.81
C PRO A 532 -6.74 0.31 -13.26
N LEU A 533 -6.80 -0.84 -12.59
CA LEU A 533 -6.66 -0.92 -11.13
C LEU A 533 -5.23 -0.56 -10.66
N GLY A 534 -4.23 -0.75 -11.52
CA GLY A 534 -2.82 -0.74 -11.12
C GLY A 534 -2.39 -2.06 -10.47
N ALA A 535 -3.06 -3.17 -10.80
CA ALA A 535 -2.69 -4.53 -10.37
C ALA A 535 -1.61 -5.13 -11.29
N PHE A 536 -0.48 -4.44 -11.41
CA PHE A 536 0.54 -4.70 -12.43
C PHE A 536 1.43 -5.94 -12.16
N GLN A 537 1.28 -6.59 -11.00
CA GLN A 537 1.89 -7.89 -10.67
C GLN A 537 0.93 -9.06 -10.89
N THR A 538 -0.33 -8.77 -11.24
CA THR A 538 -1.31 -9.78 -11.62
C THR A 538 -1.19 -10.11 -13.10
N SER A 539 -1.03 -11.40 -13.43
CA SER A 539 -0.98 -11.84 -14.83
C SER A 539 -1.26 -13.34 -14.97
N TYR A 540 -1.82 -13.73 -16.11
CA TYR A 540 -1.61 -15.07 -16.64
C TYR A 540 -0.19 -15.18 -17.20
N ASN A 541 0.34 -16.40 -17.32
CA ASN A 541 1.67 -16.68 -17.91
C ASN A 541 2.77 -15.72 -17.39
N PRO A 542 3.05 -15.70 -16.07
CA PRO A 542 3.87 -14.69 -15.43
C PRO A 542 5.31 -14.61 -15.95
N LEU A 543 5.85 -15.69 -16.55
CA LEU A 543 7.19 -15.71 -17.14
C LEU A 543 7.35 -14.77 -18.36
N GLU A 544 6.23 -14.32 -18.96
CA GLU A 544 6.26 -13.32 -20.02
C GLU A 544 6.49 -11.89 -19.50
N LYS A 545 6.24 -11.66 -18.20
CA LYS A 545 6.30 -10.32 -17.58
C LYS A 545 7.31 -10.19 -16.45
N PHE A 546 7.61 -11.29 -15.74
CA PHE A 546 8.40 -11.28 -14.52
C PHE A 546 9.55 -12.28 -14.61
N PRO A 547 10.70 -11.97 -14.01
CA PRO A 547 11.80 -12.92 -13.92
C PRO A 547 11.38 -14.11 -13.04
N LYS A 548 11.89 -15.31 -13.39
CA LYS A 548 11.50 -16.59 -12.75
C LYS A 548 11.71 -16.59 -11.23
N ASN A 549 12.73 -15.88 -10.73
CA ASN A 549 13.02 -15.78 -9.28
C ASN A 549 11.95 -15.01 -8.48
N MET A 550 11.16 -14.14 -9.12
CA MET A 550 10.01 -13.51 -8.44
C MET A 550 8.82 -14.45 -8.31
N ILE A 551 8.81 -15.59 -9.02
CA ILE A 551 7.66 -16.50 -9.06
C ILE A 551 7.93 -17.70 -8.17
N VAL A 552 7.03 -17.92 -7.22
CA VAL A 552 7.14 -19.01 -6.25
C VAL A 552 6.74 -20.35 -6.90
N PRO A 553 7.55 -21.42 -6.78
CA PRO A 553 7.22 -22.73 -7.34
C PRO A 553 6.02 -23.37 -6.63
N SER A 554 5.24 -24.11 -7.38
CA SER A 554 3.95 -24.66 -6.93
C SER A 554 3.99 -26.16 -6.60
N GLU A 555 4.76 -26.98 -7.33
CA GLU A 555 4.89 -28.43 -7.08
C GLU A 555 6.15 -29.00 -7.76
N GLU A 556 6.74 -30.05 -7.21
CA GLU A 556 7.60 -30.99 -7.95
C GLU A 556 6.71 -32.03 -8.64
N ASP A 557 6.27 -31.76 -9.88
CA ASP A 557 5.33 -32.61 -10.60
C ASP A 557 6.00 -33.89 -11.07
N LYS A 558 5.55 -35.04 -10.57
CA LYS A 558 6.10 -36.38 -10.86
C LYS A 558 5.12 -37.30 -11.57
N TYR A 559 4.02 -36.76 -12.12
CA TYR A 559 2.94 -37.57 -12.68
C TYR A 559 2.40 -37.04 -14.01
N TYR A 560 2.69 -35.79 -14.38
CA TYR A 560 2.32 -35.22 -15.66
C TYR A 560 3.52 -34.55 -16.33
N ARG A 561 4.03 -33.46 -15.76
CA ARG A 561 5.05 -32.62 -16.40
C ARG A 561 6.49 -33.08 -16.10
N TYR A 562 6.68 -33.91 -15.08
CA TYR A 562 7.99 -34.45 -14.66
C TYR A 562 9.08 -33.39 -14.45
N GLN A 563 8.71 -32.25 -13.86
CA GLN A 563 9.59 -31.12 -13.58
C GLN A 563 9.04 -30.24 -12.44
N THR A 564 9.85 -29.32 -11.92
CA THR A 564 9.39 -28.29 -11.00
C THR A 564 8.45 -27.31 -11.71
N VAL A 565 7.21 -27.20 -11.23
CA VAL A 565 6.21 -26.30 -11.78
C VAL A 565 6.39 -24.91 -11.19
N GLN A 566 7.10 -24.05 -11.91
CA GLN A 566 7.38 -22.66 -11.54
C GLN A 566 7.12 -21.73 -12.72
N GLY A 567 6.21 -20.76 -12.55
CA GLY A 567 5.81 -19.85 -13.63
C GLY A 567 4.82 -20.44 -14.65
N TYR A 568 4.45 -21.70 -14.48
CA TYR A 568 3.37 -22.37 -15.19
C TYR A 568 2.24 -22.70 -14.23
N VAL A 569 0.99 -22.61 -14.69
CA VAL A 569 -0.17 -22.92 -13.85
C VAL A 569 -0.11 -24.38 -13.36
N HIS A 570 -0.34 -24.56 -12.06
CA HIS A 570 -0.36 -25.86 -11.39
C HIS A 570 -1.48 -26.74 -11.95
N ASP A 571 -2.68 -26.18 -12.13
CA ASP A 571 -3.84 -26.89 -12.68
C ASP A 571 -3.57 -27.43 -14.10
N MET A 572 -3.70 -28.74 -14.26
CA MET A 572 -3.37 -29.43 -15.51
C MET A 572 -4.31 -29.02 -16.64
N GLY A 573 -5.60 -28.84 -16.36
CA GLY A 573 -6.57 -28.50 -17.38
C GLY A 573 -6.48 -27.05 -17.86
N ALA A 574 -6.01 -26.12 -17.02
CA ALA A 574 -5.62 -24.77 -17.44
C ALA A 574 -4.29 -24.78 -18.22
N ALA A 575 -3.32 -25.60 -17.82
CA ALA A 575 -2.06 -25.74 -18.56
C ALA A 575 -2.29 -26.27 -19.98
N MET A 576 -3.22 -27.22 -20.16
CA MET A 576 -3.67 -27.72 -21.47
C MET A 576 -4.45 -26.68 -22.31
N GLN A 577 -4.71 -25.49 -21.77
CA GLN A 577 -5.27 -24.34 -22.49
C GLN A 577 -4.24 -23.21 -22.67
N GLY A 578 -2.96 -23.53 -22.59
CA GLY A 578 -1.87 -22.56 -22.74
C GLY A 578 -1.66 -21.68 -21.51
N GLY A 579 -2.04 -22.17 -20.34
CA GLY A 579 -1.95 -21.46 -19.06
C GLY A 579 -3.15 -20.56 -18.74
N VAL A 580 -4.03 -20.29 -19.72
CA VAL A 580 -5.20 -19.42 -19.55
C VAL A 580 -6.45 -20.27 -19.34
N GLY A 581 -6.80 -20.52 -18.08
CA GLY A 581 -8.05 -21.18 -17.69
C GLY A 581 -9.07 -20.19 -17.13
N GLY A 582 -10.36 -20.50 -17.29
CA GLY A 582 -11.42 -19.74 -16.62
C GLY A 582 -11.48 -20.03 -15.12
N HIS A 583 -10.99 -21.20 -14.70
CA HIS A 583 -11.03 -21.70 -13.33
C HIS A 583 -9.71 -21.57 -12.58
N ALA A 584 -8.58 -21.38 -13.28
CA ALA A 584 -7.20 -21.34 -12.78
C ALA A 584 -6.26 -20.68 -13.82
N GLY A 585 -5.04 -20.33 -13.43
CA GLY A 585 -4.03 -19.77 -14.36
C GLY A 585 -3.52 -18.38 -13.99
N LEU A 586 -4.21 -17.69 -13.07
CA LEU A 586 -3.81 -16.37 -12.64
C LEU A 586 -2.70 -16.44 -11.58
N PHE A 587 -1.73 -15.56 -11.71
CA PHE A 587 -0.66 -15.35 -10.75
C PHE A 587 -0.72 -13.92 -10.20
N SER A 588 -0.41 -13.74 -8.91
CA SER A 588 -0.35 -12.40 -8.28
C SER A 588 0.41 -12.44 -6.95
N ASN A 589 0.72 -11.25 -6.41
CA ASN A 589 1.02 -11.05 -5.00
C ASN A 589 -0.25 -10.69 -4.18
N ALA A 590 -0.10 -10.57 -2.85
CA ALA A 590 -1.21 -10.27 -1.96
C ALA A 590 -1.78 -8.85 -2.14
N ASN A 591 -0.93 -7.86 -2.47
CA ASN A 591 -1.33 -6.47 -2.65
C ASN A 591 -2.31 -6.29 -3.81
N ASP A 592 -2.02 -6.90 -4.95
CA ASP A 592 -2.86 -6.75 -6.14
C ASP A 592 -4.17 -7.54 -6.03
N VAL A 593 -4.14 -8.71 -5.37
CA VAL A 593 -5.38 -9.42 -4.97
C VAL A 593 -6.23 -8.50 -4.09
N ALA A 594 -5.63 -7.80 -3.13
CA ALA A 594 -6.35 -6.89 -2.25
C ALA A 594 -6.99 -5.72 -3.01
N LYS A 595 -6.35 -5.17 -4.05
CA LYS A 595 -6.94 -4.11 -4.89
C LYS A 595 -8.23 -4.57 -5.57
N ILE A 596 -8.23 -5.78 -6.15
CA ILE A 596 -9.42 -6.33 -6.81
C ILE A 596 -10.53 -6.62 -5.79
N MET A 597 -10.17 -7.19 -4.63
CA MET A 597 -11.13 -7.44 -3.56
C MET A 597 -11.68 -6.15 -2.95
N GLN A 598 -10.87 -5.10 -2.85
CA GLN A 598 -11.30 -3.77 -2.41
C GLN A 598 -12.26 -3.14 -3.44
N MET A 599 -12.05 -3.34 -4.75
CA MET A 599 -13.00 -2.91 -5.78
C MET A 599 -14.39 -3.55 -5.57
N TYR A 600 -14.45 -4.86 -5.30
CA TYR A 600 -15.72 -5.51 -4.97
C TYR A 600 -16.34 -4.99 -3.67
N LEU A 601 -15.52 -4.82 -2.63
CA LEU A 601 -15.95 -4.29 -1.33
C LEU A 601 -16.56 -2.89 -1.47
N GLN A 602 -16.01 -2.07 -2.37
CA GLN A 602 -16.45 -0.72 -2.68
C GLN A 602 -17.58 -0.65 -3.73
N GLY A 603 -18.27 -1.77 -3.97
CA GLY A 603 -19.42 -1.78 -4.87
C GLY A 603 -19.06 -1.53 -6.33
N GLY A 604 -17.82 -1.83 -6.74
CA GLY A 604 -17.39 -1.77 -8.14
C GLY A 604 -16.53 -0.57 -8.48
N GLU A 605 -16.31 0.34 -7.52
CA GLU A 605 -15.47 1.52 -7.69
C GLU A 605 -14.07 1.31 -7.11
N TYR A 606 -13.04 1.78 -7.81
CA TYR A 606 -11.69 1.86 -7.28
C TYR A 606 -10.85 2.88 -8.06
N GLY A 607 -10.06 3.70 -7.36
CA GLY A 607 -9.14 4.63 -8.01
C GLY A 607 -9.80 5.68 -8.90
N GLY A 608 -11.05 6.08 -8.56
CA GLY A 608 -11.83 7.05 -9.32
C GLY A 608 -12.45 6.50 -10.60
N SER A 609 -12.42 5.18 -10.81
CA SER A 609 -13.05 4.46 -11.92
C SER A 609 -14.17 3.56 -11.41
N SER A 610 -15.24 3.43 -12.20
CA SER A 610 -16.30 2.43 -12.00
C SER A 610 -16.07 1.26 -12.94
N PHE A 611 -15.85 0.07 -12.38
CA PHE A 611 -15.62 -1.18 -13.12
C PHE A 611 -16.94 -1.94 -13.30
N LEU A 612 -17.72 -2.00 -12.23
CA LEU A 612 -18.97 -2.75 -12.11
C LEU A 612 -19.99 -1.91 -11.35
N ASP A 613 -21.27 -2.17 -11.58
CA ASP A 613 -22.37 -1.60 -10.82
C ASP A 613 -22.48 -2.29 -9.45
N ALA A 614 -22.71 -1.51 -8.39
CA ALA A 614 -22.95 -2.04 -7.05
C ALA A 614 -24.13 -3.03 -7.00
N ARG A 615 -25.14 -2.84 -7.86
CA ARG A 615 -26.29 -3.74 -8.01
C ARG A 615 -25.87 -5.11 -8.55
N THR A 616 -24.92 -5.14 -9.49
CA THR A 616 -24.35 -6.37 -10.05
C THR A 616 -23.58 -7.13 -8.97
N ILE A 617 -22.71 -6.44 -8.23
CA ILE A 617 -21.97 -7.08 -7.13
C ILE A 617 -22.93 -7.67 -6.08
N LYS A 618 -23.98 -6.93 -5.70
CA LYS A 618 -25.01 -7.43 -4.78
C LYS A 618 -25.72 -8.66 -5.36
N LYS A 619 -26.12 -8.62 -6.64
CA LYS A 619 -26.77 -9.72 -7.35
C LYS A 619 -25.90 -10.98 -7.34
N PHE A 620 -24.60 -10.84 -7.62
CA PHE A 620 -23.68 -11.97 -7.64
C PHE A 620 -23.23 -12.45 -6.25
N ASN A 621 -23.25 -11.58 -5.23
CA ASN A 621 -23.02 -11.97 -3.84
C ASN A 621 -24.26 -12.61 -3.16
N THR A 622 -25.40 -12.67 -3.86
CA THR A 622 -26.65 -13.25 -3.32
C THR A 622 -26.62 -14.78 -3.33
N CYS A 623 -27.09 -15.37 -2.23
CA CYS A 623 -27.18 -16.83 -2.07
C CYS A 623 -28.54 -17.36 -2.54
N TYR A 624 -28.69 -17.64 -3.83
CA TYR A 624 -29.97 -18.05 -4.42
C TYR A 624 -30.45 -19.46 -4.03
N PHE A 625 -29.54 -20.32 -3.58
CA PHE A 625 -29.85 -21.72 -3.24
C PHE A 625 -29.57 -22.02 -1.75
N CYS A 626 -29.62 -20.99 -0.90
CA CYS A 626 -29.38 -21.12 0.53
C CYS A 626 -30.39 -22.07 1.20
N ASP A 627 -31.65 -22.05 0.75
CA ASP A 627 -32.73 -22.96 1.17
C ASP A 627 -32.43 -24.43 0.82
N LYS A 628 -31.59 -24.67 -0.20
CA LYS A 628 -31.10 -26.01 -0.60
C LYS A 628 -29.78 -26.39 0.08
N ASN A 629 -29.41 -25.69 1.16
CA ASN A 629 -28.15 -25.87 1.87
C ASN A 629 -26.90 -25.63 0.98
N VAL A 630 -27.03 -24.77 -0.03
CA VAL A 630 -25.92 -24.31 -0.89
C VAL A 630 -25.55 -22.90 -0.46
N ARG A 631 -24.43 -22.76 0.25
CA ARG A 631 -23.99 -21.46 0.79
C ARG A 631 -23.41 -20.48 -0.25
N ARG A 632 -23.26 -20.88 -1.52
CA ARG A 632 -22.53 -20.10 -2.54
C ARG A 632 -23.31 -18.87 -3.01
N GLY A 633 -22.56 -17.84 -3.39
CA GLY A 633 -23.08 -16.78 -4.25
C GLY A 633 -23.10 -17.25 -5.71
N VAL A 634 -23.22 -16.31 -6.64
CA VAL A 634 -22.95 -16.54 -8.07
C VAL A 634 -21.45 -16.30 -8.27
N GLY A 635 -20.68 -17.39 -8.31
CA GLY A 635 -19.22 -17.36 -8.47
C GLY A 635 -18.44 -17.16 -7.16
N PHE A 636 -18.96 -16.35 -6.23
CA PHE A 636 -18.34 -16.15 -4.93
C PHE A 636 -18.58 -17.31 -3.95
N ASP A 637 -17.59 -17.57 -3.11
CA ASP A 637 -17.77 -18.33 -1.88
C ASP A 637 -18.37 -17.44 -0.78
N LYS A 638 -19.18 -17.98 0.14
CA LYS A 638 -19.77 -17.24 1.27
C LYS A 638 -19.65 -18.00 2.60
N PRO A 639 -19.88 -17.40 3.77
CA PRO A 639 -19.67 -18.10 5.04
C PRO A 639 -20.51 -19.37 5.17
N GLN A 640 -20.07 -20.28 6.05
CA GLN A 640 -20.82 -21.48 6.39
C GLN A 640 -22.22 -21.16 6.95
N LEU A 641 -23.18 -22.04 6.63
CA LEU A 641 -24.55 -21.99 7.19
C LEU A 641 -24.63 -22.59 8.61
N LYS A 642 -23.68 -23.47 8.95
CA LYS A 642 -23.56 -24.17 10.24
C LYS A 642 -22.12 -24.01 10.77
N HIS A 643 -21.66 -24.86 11.69
CA HIS A 643 -20.35 -24.68 12.34
C HIS A 643 -19.10 -24.94 11.47
N LYS A 644 -19.20 -25.67 10.35
CA LYS A 644 -18.04 -26.00 9.50
C LYS A 644 -18.09 -25.29 8.14
N GLY A 645 -16.98 -24.66 7.75
CA GLY A 645 -16.77 -24.20 6.38
C GLY A 645 -15.54 -23.32 6.21
N PRO A 646 -15.53 -22.40 5.22
CA PRO A 646 -14.30 -21.74 4.75
C PRO A 646 -13.91 -20.51 5.57
N THR A 647 -14.65 -20.17 6.62
CA THR A 647 -14.39 -18.99 7.46
C THR A 647 -14.31 -19.36 8.93
N CYS A 648 -13.80 -18.47 9.78
CA CYS A 648 -13.77 -18.62 11.24
C CYS A 648 -15.16 -18.85 11.88
N GLY A 649 -16.25 -18.50 11.19
CA GLY A 649 -17.59 -18.45 11.79
C GLY A 649 -17.89 -17.13 12.50
N CYS A 650 -16.93 -16.21 12.49
CA CYS A 650 -16.96 -14.88 13.08
C CYS A 650 -17.19 -13.75 12.06
N VAL A 651 -17.40 -14.08 10.78
CA VAL A 651 -17.59 -13.11 9.69
C VAL A 651 -19.08 -12.89 9.36
N SER A 652 -19.40 -11.73 8.79
CA SER A 652 -20.75 -11.41 8.33
C SER A 652 -21.25 -12.35 7.24
N ARG A 653 -22.55 -12.64 7.20
CA ARG A 653 -23.21 -13.37 6.09
C ARG A 653 -23.12 -12.63 4.75
N LYS A 654 -22.89 -11.30 4.77
CA LYS A 654 -22.66 -10.49 3.56
C LYS A 654 -21.25 -10.68 2.99
N SER A 655 -20.32 -11.21 3.77
CA SER A 655 -18.96 -11.45 3.32
C SER A 655 -18.87 -12.50 2.20
N PHE A 656 -17.78 -12.45 1.46
CA PHE A 656 -17.53 -13.28 0.29
C PHE A 656 -16.04 -13.45 0.01
N GLY A 657 -15.68 -14.48 -0.75
CA GLY A 657 -14.29 -14.71 -1.12
C GLY A 657 -14.10 -15.98 -1.93
N HIS A 658 -12.88 -16.52 -1.91
CA HIS A 658 -12.57 -17.82 -2.49
C HIS A 658 -11.25 -18.39 -1.93
N SER A 659 -11.11 -19.72 -1.96
CA SER A 659 -9.86 -20.42 -1.69
C SER A 659 -9.25 -21.03 -2.96
N GLY A 660 -7.93 -21.10 -3.06
CA GLY A 660 -7.21 -21.79 -4.12
C GLY A 660 -6.55 -23.09 -3.63
N PHE A 661 -6.37 -24.03 -4.56
CA PHE A 661 -5.79 -25.35 -4.30
C PHE A 661 -4.32 -25.28 -3.87
N THR A 662 -3.56 -24.30 -4.36
CA THR A 662 -2.16 -24.04 -4.01
C THR A 662 -1.97 -23.52 -2.58
N GLY A 663 -3.05 -23.30 -1.83
CA GLY A 663 -3.03 -22.83 -0.44
C GLY A 663 -3.55 -21.41 -0.26
N THR A 664 -3.76 -20.70 -1.37
CA THR A 664 -4.23 -19.32 -1.39
C THR A 664 -5.66 -19.17 -0.86
N TYR A 665 -5.97 -18.00 -0.31
CA TYR A 665 -7.27 -17.62 0.22
C TYR A 665 -7.44 -16.11 0.19
N THR A 666 -8.63 -15.65 -0.18
CA THR A 666 -8.99 -14.24 -0.01
C THR A 666 -10.45 -14.08 0.38
N TRP A 667 -10.73 -13.07 1.19
CA TRP A 667 -12.05 -12.81 1.74
C TRP A 667 -12.27 -11.31 1.95
N ALA A 668 -13.47 -10.83 1.63
CA ALA A 668 -13.92 -9.48 1.87
C ALA A 668 -15.20 -9.50 2.73
N ASP A 669 -15.25 -8.65 3.75
CA ASP A 669 -16.41 -8.46 4.62
C ASP A 669 -16.91 -7.01 4.53
N PRO A 670 -18.05 -6.77 3.83
CA PRO A 670 -18.66 -5.45 3.73
C PRO A 670 -19.10 -4.82 5.06
N GLU A 671 -19.44 -5.61 6.08
CA GLU A 671 -19.90 -5.05 7.36
C GLU A 671 -18.73 -4.56 8.20
N GLU A 672 -17.58 -5.23 8.11
CA GLU A 672 -16.35 -4.81 8.79
C GLU A 672 -15.42 -3.95 7.92
N GLU A 673 -15.82 -3.70 6.67
CA GLU A 673 -15.02 -3.03 5.62
C GLU A 673 -13.62 -3.65 5.48
N LEU A 674 -13.53 -4.98 5.56
CA LEU A 674 -12.29 -5.71 5.73
C LEU A 674 -11.95 -6.58 4.52
N VAL A 675 -10.69 -6.59 4.12
CA VAL A 675 -10.11 -7.52 3.14
C VAL A 675 -8.98 -8.31 3.80
N TYR A 676 -9.03 -9.63 3.66
CA TYR A 676 -7.99 -10.56 4.08
C TYR A 676 -7.48 -11.33 2.86
N VAL A 677 -6.16 -11.35 2.67
CA VAL A 677 -5.48 -12.16 1.67
C VAL A 677 -4.41 -13.02 2.35
N PHE A 678 -4.39 -14.30 2.02
CA PHE A 678 -3.36 -15.26 2.41
C PHE A 678 -2.92 -16.03 1.17
N LEU A 679 -1.67 -15.89 0.76
CA LEU A 679 -1.10 -16.64 -0.36
C LEU A 679 -0.05 -17.59 0.17
N SER A 680 -0.01 -18.82 -0.30
CA SER A 680 1.07 -19.76 -0.01
C SER A 680 1.24 -20.72 -1.18
N ASN A 681 2.33 -21.49 -1.14
CA ASN A 681 2.59 -22.60 -2.05
C ASN A 681 2.58 -23.94 -1.30
N ARG A 682 1.48 -24.24 -0.58
CA ARG A 682 1.32 -25.46 0.22
C ARG A 682 1.47 -26.76 -0.58
N THR A 683 1.30 -26.68 -1.89
CA THR A 683 1.49 -27.79 -2.82
C THR A 683 2.96 -28.08 -3.13
N TYR A 684 3.89 -27.25 -2.64
CA TYR A 684 5.32 -27.49 -2.81
C TYR A 684 5.90 -28.26 -1.60
N PRO A 685 6.67 -29.34 -1.82
CA PRO A 685 6.98 -29.96 -3.11
C PRO A 685 5.89 -30.91 -3.62
N SER A 686 4.90 -31.29 -2.80
CA SER A 686 3.82 -32.21 -3.22
C SER A 686 2.43 -31.69 -2.88
N SER A 687 1.53 -31.76 -3.87
CA SER A 687 0.11 -31.43 -3.73
C SER A 687 -0.66 -32.32 -2.74
N SER A 688 -0.07 -33.45 -2.33
CA SER A 688 -0.60 -34.35 -1.29
C SER A 688 -0.58 -33.73 0.12
N ASN A 689 0.20 -32.66 0.34
CA ASN A 689 0.25 -31.97 1.63
C ASN A 689 -1.11 -31.31 1.96
N THR A 690 -1.80 -31.84 2.97
CA THR A 690 -3.12 -31.36 3.42
C THR A 690 -3.09 -30.67 4.78
N LEU A 691 -1.90 -30.45 5.36
CA LEU A 691 -1.75 -29.94 6.73
C LEU A 691 -2.40 -28.56 6.91
N LEU A 692 -2.20 -27.66 5.95
CA LEU A 692 -2.82 -26.32 5.94
C LEU A 692 -4.36 -26.37 6.05
N VAL A 693 -4.98 -27.33 5.35
CA VAL A 693 -6.43 -27.47 5.29
C VAL A 693 -6.94 -28.16 6.56
N LYS A 694 -6.29 -29.23 7.00
CA LYS A 694 -6.66 -30.00 8.19
C LYS A 694 -6.55 -29.17 9.47
N SER A 695 -5.54 -28.29 9.56
CA SER A 695 -5.31 -27.44 10.74
C SER A 695 -6.24 -26.23 10.83
N GLY A 696 -7.01 -25.94 9.76
CA GLY A 696 -7.84 -24.73 9.69
C GLY A 696 -7.04 -23.43 9.86
N LEU A 697 -5.73 -23.42 9.54
CA LEU A 697 -4.87 -22.28 9.85
C LEU A 697 -5.41 -20.95 9.29
N ARG A 698 -5.91 -20.95 8.06
CA ARG A 698 -6.47 -19.74 7.42
C ARG A 698 -7.69 -19.19 8.16
N THR A 699 -8.54 -20.06 8.70
CA THR A 699 -9.70 -19.63 9.50
C THR A 699 -9.29 -19.21 10.92
N ARG A 700 -8.22 -19.78 11.48
CA ARG A 700 -7.63 -19.31 12.75
C ARG A 700 -6.97 -17.94 12.60
N ILE A 701 -6.25 -17.70 11.50
CA ILE A 701 -5.72 -16.38 11.15
C ILE A 701 -6.89 -15.40 10.97
N GLN A 702 -7.94 -15.77 10.24
CA GLN A 702 -9.13 -14.94 10.11
C GLN A 702 -9.75 -14.60 11.46
N GLN A 703 -9.86 -15.55 12.40
CA GLN A 703 -10.34 -15.27 13.75
C GLN A 703 -9.44 -14.26 14.46
N ALA A 704 -8.11 -14.46 14.44
CA ALA A 704 -7.16 -13.55 15.08
C ALA A 704 -7.23 -12.12 14.51
N ILE A 705 -7.53 -11.98 13.21
CA ILE A 705 -7.78 -10.68 12.57
C ILE A 705 -9.01 -10.01 13.19
N TYR A 706 -10.11 -10.74 13.36
CA TYR A 706 -11.34 -10.18 13.95
C TYR A 706 -11.18 -9.87 15.44
N ASP A 707 -10.48 -10.71 16.19
CA ASP A 707 -10.20 -10.49 17.62
C ASP A 707 -9.33 -9.25 17.86
N ALA A 708 -8.56 -8.84 16.84
CA ALA A 708 -7.72 -7.64 16.87
C ALA A 708 -8.49 -6.33 16.61
N ILE A 709 -9.76 -6.40 16.20
CA ILE A 709 -10.63 -5.22 16.10
C ILE A 709 -10.88 -4.67 17.50
N VAL A 710 -10.66 -3.37 17.66
CA VAL A 710 -10.96 -2.62 18.88
C VAL A 710 -12.16 -1.73 18.58
N ASN A 711 -13.22 -1.90 19.37
CA ASN A 711 -14.43 -1.08 19.31
C ASN A 711 -14.24 0.23 20.08
#